data_AF-A0A949Z7L4-F1
#
_entry.id   AF-A0A949Z7L4-F1
#
_cell.length_a   1.000
_cell.length_b   1.000
_cell.length_c   1.000
_cell.angle_alpha   90.00
_cell.angle_beta   90.00
_cell.angle_gamma   90.00
#
_symmetry.space_group_name_H-M   'P 1'
#
loop_
_entity.id
_entity.type
_entity.pdbx_description
1 polymer ?
#
loop_
_entity_poly.entity_id
_entity_poly.type
_entity_poly.pdbx_seq_one_letter_code
_entity_poly.pdbx_strand_id
1 'polypeptide(L)'
;RAQLNPAEVQGPAAQSIPFGSTQESERRIPRVLMDGADSIGLFAALCRVYLNIGLFHDEWNRDTNTIIGFTPQKPFTIDVCRRNSLYWRVNENFRIGYMAAFFLWDKQSPTELRTKVEEPRFQCSTQAMLLKDALIATADGTSQEPFVPAPTKDHPEGTRVITHWNDSAALWDEPAALKGGKVFAENCMVCHSSKQPIGYEIAFAHEPPNGAKSWRQVAANDGKLTMPYAGADWEDFKKSPAYSDYLARAIPLSGEGDWGKMQEFLKDNYLSTDLRIPVSLTETNSARAVGTNALKGHVWSEFASETYQTLPPVGKLTYTDPITRENATYEPPGNGPGYYRVPSLVSVWMSAPLLHNNSLGLFIADDLNLRVSVKGRLDMFDDAINKLLWKAKRGLTPSGLGGMRGSTDTTWRGADPGWIYRTDVESELRIPAGHLRHLVTGVLPGVLPGLPGIVALVLLDVPWLAPLLLALLSGALILLWPRGFFYLVILCGILLVLVLWVTGLHYLLPAVLWLLPLALLAGGFSWILMMPQEEKAKGGKENAPSPANTNVAARWRHTGLRIARWSGVLVYAVLLIGFLVVLWTAREFVNGHLGDLRLGPFPKGMPVNVLMNFDPEAPISRRLAALRGLCDMLGTLRAEDEKERASDEARRVALENAPSTPEDKLPRLYRLSDADRLKVFEQKAGPALMAASKCPDFVLDRGHYFGEALTDQEKKDLIAFLKTL
;
A
#
# COMPACT_ATOMS: atom_id res chain seq x y z
N ARG A 1 -13.96 20.87 -19.66
CA ARG A 1 -12.99 20.22 -18.74
C ARG A 1 -11.83 19.57 -19.48
N ALA A 2 -11.99 18.38 -20.08
CA ALA A 2 -10.89 17.66 -20.71
C ALA A 2 -10.10 18.52 -21.73
N GLN A 3 -10.81 19.30 -22.54
CA GLN A 3 -10.23 20.23 -23.53
C GLN A 3 -9.30 21.31 -22.94
N LEU A 4 -9.40 21.62 -21.65
CA LEU A 4 -8.55 22.59 -20.97
C LEU A 4 -7.20 21.99 -20.53
N ASN A 5 -7.10 20.66 -20.46
CA ASN A 5 -5.87 19.99 -20.09
C ASN A 5 -4.91 19.93 -21.29
N PRO A 6 -3.59 19.92 -21.06
CA PRO A 6 -2.61 19.58 -22.08
C PRO A 6 -2.94 18.23 -22.73
N ALA A 7 -2.66 18.11 -24.02
CA ALA A 7 -2.82 16.84 -24.71
C ALA A 7 -1.76 15.85 -24.20
N GLU A 8 -2.14 14.59 -24.04
CA GLU A 8 -1.27 13.51 -23.57
C GLU A 8 -1.13 12.43 -24.64
N VAL A 9 0.12 12.06 -24.92
CA VAL A 9 0.49 11.01 -25.87
C VAL A 9 -0.05 9.67 -25.40
N GLN A 10 -0.77 8.99 -26.27
CA GLN A 10 -1.45 7.72 -25.98
C GLN A 10 -0.68 6.54 -26.55
N GLY A 11 -0.56 5.47 -25.78
CA GLY A 11 -0.03 4.21 -26.30
C GLY A 11 -0.99 3.54 -27.30
N PRO A 12 -0.52 2.61 -28.15
CA PRO A 12 -1.34 2.01 -29.22
C PRO A 12 -2.64 1.36 -28.73
N ALA A 13 -2.60 0.68 -27.57
CA ALA A 13 -3.79 0.06 -26.98
C ALA A 13 -4.82 1.12 -26.53
N ALA A 14 -4.36 2.20 -25.88
CA ALA A 14 -5.21 3.31 -25.46
C ALA A 14 -5.85 4.04 -26.66
N GLN A 15 -5.10 4.23 -27.76
CA GLN A 15 -5.60 4.83 -29.00
C GLN A 15 -6.79 4.05 -29.61
N SER A 16 -6.87 2.75 -29.33
CA SER A 16 -7.97 1.91 -29.80
C SER A 16 -9.27 2.10 -29.02
N ILE A 17 -9.24 2.74 -27.84
CA ILE A 17 -10.45 2.99 -27.04
C ILE A 17 -11.28 4.10 -27.70
N PRO A 18 -12.61 3.94 -27.82
CA PRO A 18 -13.49 4.97 -28.39
C PRO A 18 -13.46 6.28 -27.59
N PHE A 19 -13.11 7.38 -28.25
CA PHE A 19 -13.26 8.75 -27.74
C PHE A 19 -13.42 9.71 -28.93
N GLY A 20 -14.66 10.07 -29.28
CA GLY A 20 -14.95 10.92 -30.44
C GLY A 20 -14.60 10.27 -31.78
N SER A 21 -14.31 11.09 -32.80
CA SER A 21 -13.86 10.64 -34.12
C SER A 21 -12.34 10.56 -34.19
N THR A 22 -11.80 9.34 -34.33
CA THR A 22 -10.41 8.94 -34.69
C THR A 22 -9.45 8.46 -33.59
N GLN A 23 -8.50 7.61 -34.01
CA GLN A 23 -7.32 7.12 -33.29
C GLN A 23 -6.31 8.26 -33.10
N GLU A 24 -6.64 9.23 -32.26
CA GLU A 24 -5.71 10.34 -31.98
C GLU A 24 -4.54 9.84 -31.12
N SER A 25 -3.31 10.07 -31.60
CA SER A 25 -2.08 9.76 -30.86
C SER A 25 -1.89 10.64 -29.63
N GLU A 26 -2.56 11.79 -29.58
CA GLU A 26 -2.59 12.69 -28.44
C GLU A 26 -4.04 12.94 -28.04
N ARG A 27 -4.34 12.88 -26.75
CA ARG A 27 -5.70 13.12 -26.24
C ARG A 27 -5.70 14.13 -25.12
N ARG A 28 -6.66 15.03 -25.16
CA ARG A 28 -7.00 15.89 -24.03
C ARG A 28 -7.97 15.15 -23.13
N ILE A 29 -7.56 14.88 -21.91
CA ILE A 29 -8.21 13.89 -21.05
C ILE A 29 -8.59 14.49 -19.69
N PRO A 30 -9.75 14.13 -19.13
CA PRO A 30 -9.99 14.35 -17.72
C PRO A 30 -9.16 13.33 -16.94
N ARG A 31 -8.31 13.79 -16.02
CA ARG A 31 -7.62 12.92 -15.06
C ARG A 31 -8.60 12.70 -13.90
N VAL A 32 -9.03 11.49 -13.55
CA VAL A 32 -10.01 11.28 -12.45
C VAL A 32 -9.36 10.62 -11.24
N LEU A 33 -8.38 9.74 -11.44
CA LEU A 33 -7.67 9.09 -10.36
C LEU A 33 -6.84 10.09 -9.54
N MET A 34 -6.57 9.70 -8.29
CA MET A 34 -5.86 10.55 -7.32
C MET A 34 -4.47 10.97 -7.79
N ASP A 35 -3.81 10.21 -8.66
CA ASP A 35 -2.52 10.51 -9.28
C ASP A 35 -2.65 10.95 -10.75
N GLY A 36 -3.89 10.94 -11.27
CA GLY A 36 -4.21 11.24 -12.66
C GLY A 36 -3.70 10.19 -13.65
N ALA A 37 -3.55 8.93 -13.21
CA ALA A 37 -3.06 7.84 -14.04
C ALA A 37 -4.05 7.36 -15.12
N ASP A 38 -5.36 7.56 -14.94
CA ASP A 38 -6.43 7.15 -15.85
C ASP A 38 -6.50 8.04 -17.10
N SER A 39 -5.41 8.01 -17.85
CA SER A 39 -5.06 9.04 -18.79
C SER A 39 -5.32 8.64 -20.24
N ILE A 40 -6.46 7.98 -20.48
CA ILE A 40 -6.79 7.43 -21.80
C ILE A 40 -8.14 7.88 -22.36
N GLY A 41 -8.84 8.77 -21.65
CA GLY A 41 -10.07 9.43 -22.10
C GLY A 41 -11.31 9.08 -21.28
N LEU A 42 -12.41 9.78 -21.60
CA LEU A 42 -13.67 9.71 -20.83
C LEU A 42 -14.24 8.30 -20.78
N PHE A 43 -14.14 7.54 -21.87
CA PHE A 43 -14.63 6.16 -21.90
C PHE A 43 -14.01 5.33 -20.77
N ALA A 44 -12.70 5.38 -20.61
CA ALA A 44 -12.01 4.56 -19.63
C ALA A 44 -12.19 5.08 -18.22
N ALA A 45 -12.24 6.40 -18.03
CA ALA A 45 -12.63 7.00 -16.76
C ALA A 45 -14.01 6.49 -16.31
N LEU A 46 -14.98 6.44 -17.24
CA LEU A 46 -16.31 5.88 -17.00
C LEU A 46 -16.29 4.35 -16.81
N CYS A 47 -15.50 3.62 -17.60
CA CYS A 47 -15.38 2.16 -17.52
C CYS A 47 -14.62 1.68 -16.27
N ARG A 48 -13.90 2.58 -15.60
CA ARG A 48 -12.98 2.26 -14.51
C ARG A 48 -13.65 1.56 -13.34
N VAL A 49 -14.83 2.00 -12.93
CA VAL A 49 -15.56 1.41 -11.80
C VAL A 49 -15.85 -0.07 -12.08
N TYR A 50 -16.36 -0.38 -13.27
CA TYR A 50 -16.60 -1.75 -13.68
C TYR A 50 -15.29 -2.56 -13.72
N LEU A 51 -14.22 -1.99 -14.29
CA LEU A 51 -12.91 -2.64 -14.37
C LEU A 51 -12.33 -3.01 -13.00
N ASN A 52 -12.41 -2.10 -12.03
CA ASN A 52 -11.94 -2.33 -10.66
C ASN A 52 -12.80 -3.33 -9.90
N ILE A 53 -14.10 -3.40 -10.18
CA ILE A 53 -15.05 -4.30 -9.51
C ILE A 53 -15.13 -5.66 -10.24
N GLY A 54 -14.14 -5.98 -11.08
CA GLY A 54 -14.00 -7.32 -11.65
C GLY A 54 -14.82 -7.55 -12.92
N LEU A 55 -14.93 -6.53 -13.78
CA LEU A 55 -15.48 -6.66 -15.15
C LEU A 55 -15.01 -7.93 -15.87
N PHE A 56 -13.76 -8.34 -15.65
CA PHE A 56 -13.23 -9.60 -16.15
C PHE A 56 -12.37 -10.25 -15.05
N HIS A 57 -13.04 -10.71 -13.99
CA HIS A 57 -12.39 -11.32 -12.83
C HIS A 57 -11.54 -12.55 -13.18
N ASP A 58 -11.87 -13.30 -14.23
CA ASP A 58 -11.05 -14.43 -14.70
C ASP A 58 -9.66 -13.98 -15.16
N GLU A 59 -9.58 -12.87 -15.89
CA GLU A 59 -8.33 -12.27 -16.33
C GLU A 59 -7.52 -11.74 -15.14
N TRP A 60 -8.20 -11.11 -14.18
CA TRP A 60 -7.59 -10.73 -12.90
C TRP A 60 -6.96 -11.93 -12.19
N ASN A 61 -7.69 -13.04 -12.06
CA ASN A 61 -7.17 -14.25 -11.43
C ASN A 61 -6.00 -14.89 -12.19
N ARG A 62 -5.92 -14.66 -13.51
CA ARG A 62 -4.81 -15.15 -14.35
C ARG A 62 -3.56 -14.28 -14.24
N ASP A 63 -3.75 -12.96 -14.24
CA ASP A 63 -2.65 -12.00 -14.39
C ASP A 63 -2.16 -11.44 -13.05
N THR A 64 -2.96 -11.59 -11.99
CA THR A 64 -2.59 -11.20 -10.63
C THR A 64 -2.82 -12.34 -9.64
N ASN A 65 -1.88 -12.50 -8.70
CA ASN A 65 -2.12 -13.30 -7.52
C ASN A 65 -2.94 -12.49 -6.51
N THR A 66 -4.14 -12.98 -6.20
CA THR A 66 -5.13 -12.28 -5.36
C THR A 66 -4.85 -12.38 -3.85
N ILE A 67 -3.88 -13.19 -3.40
CA ILE A 67 -3.60 -13.36 -1.97
C ILE A 67 -2.42 -12.50 -1.49
N ILE A 68 -1.28 -12.49 -2.20
CA ILE A 68 -0.15 -11.56 -1.93
C ILE A 68 0.63 -11.27 -3.23
N GLY A 69 0.99 -10.01 -3.48
CA GLY A 69 1.59 -9.50 -4.73
C GLY A 69 3.02 -9.96 -5.08
N PHE A 70 3.52 -11.11 -4.60
CA PHE A 70 4.88 -11.60 -4.90
C PHE A 70 5.08 -12.01 -6.38
N THR A 71 4.00 -12.34 -7.09
CA THR A 71 4.08 -12.59 -8.53
C THR A 71 4.15 -11.24 -9.24
N PRO A 72 5.13 -11.02 -10.14
CA PRO A 72 5.25 -9.77 -10.88
C PRO A 72 3.94 -9.43 -11.60
N GLN A 73 3.56 -8.15 -11.54
CA GLN A 73 2.36 -7.67 -12.24
C GLN A 73 2.48 -7.88 -13.74
N LYS A 74 1.33 -8.08 -14.39
CA LYS A 74 1.20 -8.17 -15.84
C LYS A 74 0.14 -7.19 -16.33
N PRO A 75 0.26 -6.64 -17.55
CA PRO A 75 -0.77 -5.80 -18.13
C PRO A 75 -2.11 -6.53 -18.23
N PHE A 76 -3.16 -5.90 -17.71
CA PHE A 76 -4.53 -6.27 -18.03
C PHE A 76 -4.85 -5.67 -19.41
N THR A 77 -4.68 -6.45 -20.47
CA THR A 77 -4.69 -5.86 -21.83
C THR A 77 -6.10 -5.62 -22.37
N ILE A 78 -6.30 -4.48 -23.04
CA ILE A 78 -7.55 -4.11 -23.72
C ILE A 78 -7.90 -5.12 -24.80
N ASP A 79 -6.89 -5.61 -25.52
CA ASP A 79 -7.04 -6.60 -26.58
C ASP A 79 -7.59 -7.94 -26.05
N VAL A 80 -7.06 -8.44 -24.93
CA VAL A 80 -7.62 -9.64 -24.28
C VAL A 80 -9.03 -9.38 -23.75
N CYS A 81 -9.29 -8.20 -23.19
CA CYS A 81 -10.65 -7.83 -22.75
C CYS A 81 -11.66 -7.90 -23.90
N ARG A 82 -11.34 -7.35 -25.07
CA ARG A 82 -12.24 -7.39 -26.24
C ARG A 82 -12.48 -8.79 -26.77
N ARG A 83 -11.40 -9.58 -26.90
CA ARG A 83 -11.49 -10.95 -27.42
C ARG A 83 -12.25 -11.86 -26.45
N ASN A 84 -11.97 -11.78 -25.16
CA ASN A 84 -12.32 -12.83 -24.21
C ASN A 84 -13.40 -12.42 -23.19
N SER A 85 -13.67 -11.13 -22.97
CA SER A 85 -14.69 -10.69 -21.99
C SER A 85 -15.98 -10.20 -22.64
N LEU A 86 -17.06 -10.95 -22.40
CA LEU A 86 -18.41 -10.50 -22.74
C LEU A 86 -18.78 -9.21 -22.00
N TYR A 87 -18.43 -9.10 -20.71
CA TYR A 87 -18.70 -7.93 -19.89
C TYR A 87 -18.00 -6.69 -20.43
N TRP A 88 -16.76 -6.81 -20.90
CA TRP A 88 -16.05 -5.72 -21.57
C TRP A 88 -16.80 -5.28 -22.82
N ARG A 89 -17.10 -6.21 -23.74
CA ARG A 89 -17.83 -5.87 -24.98
C ARG A 89 -19.18 -5.23 -24.69
N VAL A 90 -19.89 -5.66 -23.66
CA VAL A 90 -21.18 -5.05 -23.27
C VAL A 90 -20.98 -3.62 -22.74
N ASN A 91 -19.94 -3.37 -21.94
CA ASN A 91 -19.66 -2.01 -21.47
C ASN A 91 -19.22 -1.10 -22.61
N GLU A 92 -18.32 -1.59 -23.45
CA GLU A 92 -17.77 -0.88 -24.60
C GLU A 92 -18.84 -0.47 -25.60
N ASN A 93 -19.73 -1.39 -25.96
CA ASN A 93 -20.73 -1.13 -26.99
C ASN A 93 -22.01 -0.44 -26.46
N PHE A 94 -22.32 -0.57 -25.17
CA PHE A 94 -23.63 -0.14 -24.66
C PHE A 94 -23.54 0.73 -23.40
N ARG A 95 -22.98 0.21 -22.30
CA ARG A 95 -23.19 0.82 -20.97
C ARG A 95 -22.50 2.17 -20.79
N ILE A 96 -21.29 2.34 -21.32
CA ILE A 96 -20.55 3.59 -21.13
C ILE A 96 -21.22 4.76 -21.84
N GLY A 97 -21.78 4.53 -23.03
CA GLY A 97 -22.60 5.53 -23.73
C GLY A 97 -23.81 5.96 -22.92
N TYR A 98 -24.55 5.00 -22.34
CA TYR A 98 -25.69 5.31 -21.47
C TYR A 98 -25.29 6.07 -20.21
N MET A 99 -24.17 5.69 -19.59
CA MET A 99 -23.69 6.36 -18.37
C MET A 99 -23.19 7.78 -18.66
N ALA A 100 -22.52 8.01 -19.80
CA ALA A 100 -22.17 9.35 -20.25
C ALA A 100 -23.42 10.20 -20.47
N ALA A 101 -24.43 9.66 -21.16
CA ALA A 101 -25.69 10.36 -21.39
C ALA A 101 -26.44 10.65 -20.09
N PHE A 102 -26.42 9.72 -19.11
CA PHE A 102 -27.00 9.95 -17.79
C PHE A 102 -26.35 11.16 -17.09
N PHE A 103 -25.02 11.27 -17.11
CA PHE A 103 -24.31 12.41 -16.51
C PHE A 103 -24.48 13.72 -17.28
N LEU A 104 -24.84 13.66 -18.57
CA LEU A 104 -25.10 14.83 -19.42
C LEU A 104 -26.61 15.15 -19.52
N TRP A 105 -27.47 14.40 -18.83
CA TRP A 105 -28.90 14.61 -18.88
C TRP A 105 -29.27 15.94 -18.19
N ASP A 106 -29.96 16.81 -18.90
CA ASP A 106 -30.49 18.06 -18.37
C ASP A 106 -32.04 18.08 -18.39
N LYS A 107 -32.65 19.04 -17.69
CA LYS A 107 -34.12 19.18 -17.64
C LYS A 107 -34.77 19.60 -18.97
N GLN A 108 -33.98 20.01 -19.97
CA GLN A 108 -34.45 20.42 -21.30
C GLN A 108 -34.41 19.24 -22.29
N SER A 109 -33.84 18.10 -21.88
CA SER A 109 -33.79 16.88 -22.66
C SER A 109 -35.21 16.28 -22.81
N PRO A 110 -35.65 15.91 -24.02
CA PRO A 110 -37.04 15.49 -24.28
C PRO A 110 -37.49 14.32 -23.39
N THR A 111 -38.67 14.45 -22.78
CA THR A 111 -39.28 13.45 -21.87
C THR A 111 -40.28 12.52 -22.55
N GLU A 112 -40.51 12.67 -23.86
CA GLU A 112 -41.52 11.90 -24.60
C GLU A 112 -41.03 10.51 -25.05
N LEU A 113 -41.97 9.55 -25.09
CA LEU A 113 -41.75 8.21 -25.63
C LEU A 113 -41.53 8.27 -27.14
N ARG A 114 -40.48 7.59 -27.58
CA ARG A 114 -40.04 7.50 -28.97
C ARG A 114 -41.17 7.20 -29.95
N THR A 115 -41.20 7.89 -31.09
CA THR A 115 -42.06 7.52 -32.24
C THR A 115 -41.28 7.14 -33.49
N LYS A 116 -39.96 7.43 -33.58
CA LYS A 116 -39.13 7.15 -34.76
C LYS A 116 -37.78 6.50 -34.45
N VAL A 117 -37.24 5.74 -35.41
CA VAL A 117 -36.04 4.90 -35.23
C VAL A 117 -34.73 5.69 -35.27
N GLU A 118 -34.75 6.95 -35.72
CA GLU A 118 -33.55 7.81 -35.74
C GLU A 118 -33.37 8.63 -34.45
N GLU A 119 -34.38 8.70 -33.57
CA GLU A 119 -34.33 9.50 -32.34
C GLU A 119 -33.38 8.89 -31.28
N PRO A 120 -32.58 9.71 -30.56
CA PRO A 120 -31.67 9.25 -29.53
C PRO A 120 -32.43 8.52 -28.40
N ARG A 121 -31.98 7.29 -28.07
CA ARG A 121 -32.60 6.46 -27.03
C ARG A 121 -32.23 6.97 -25.63
N PHE A 122 -32.96 7.92 -25.08
CA PHE A 122 -32.79 8.25 -23.66
C PHE A 122 -34.13 8.23 -22.92
N GLN A 123 -34.46 7.03 -22.42
CA GLN A 123 -35.39 6.85 -21.32
C GLN A 123 -34.61 7.04 -20.00
N CYS A 124 -35.13 7.87 -19.12
CA CYS A 124 -34.63 8.09 -17.77
C CYS A 124 -34.50 6.74 -17.02
N SER A 125 -33.30 6.39 -16.54
CA SER A 125 -33.10 5.19 -15.69
C SER A 125 -33.15 5.50 -14.18
N THR A 126 -33.40 6.76 -13.78
CA THR A 126 -33.41 7.17 -12.36
C THR A 126 -34.75 7.68 -11.89
N GLN A 127 -35.81 7.54 -12.70
CA GLN A 127 -37.16 7.82 -12.25
C GLN A 127 -37.58 6.91 -11.07
N ALA A 128 -36.89 5.77 -10.90
CA ALA A 128 -37.02 4.89 -9.73
C ALA A 128 -36.14 5.26 -8.52
N MET A 129 -35.30 6.30 -8.59
CA MET A 129 -34.38 6.69 -7.49
C MET A 129 -34.77 7.99 -6.78
N LEU A 130 -35.86 8.64 -7.19
CA LEU A 130 -36.54 9.60 -6.34
C LEU A 130 -37.54 8.82 -5.48
N LEU A 131 -37.27 8.73 -4.16
CA LEU A 131 -38.11 7.96 -3.23
C LEU A 131 -39.59 8.38 -3.29
N LYS A 132 -39.85 9.65 -3.61
CA LYS A 132 -41.20 10.24 -3.79
C LYS A 132 -41.96 9.73 -5.01
N ASP A 133 -41.26 9.15 -5.98
CA ASP A 133 -41.82 8.66 -7.25
C ASP A 133 -41.78 7.12 -7.32
N ALA A 134 -41.31 6.44 -6.26
CA ALA A 134 -41.31 4.99 -6.14
C ALA A 134 -42.74 4.51 -5.85
N LEU A 135 -43.32 3.71 -6.75
CA LEU A 135 -44.65 3.13 -6.57
C LEU A 135 -44.55 1.74 -5.91
N ILE A 136 -45.22 1.54 -4.79
CA ILE A 136 -45.38 0.24 -4.12
C ILE A 136 -46.75 -0.37 -4.47
N ALA A 137 -46.82 -1.68 -4.61
CA ALA A 137 -48.10 -2.36 -4.83
C ALA A 137 -48.99 -2.21 -3.59
N THR A 138 -50.27 -1.88 -3.80
CA THR A 138 -51.27 -1.84 -2.72
C THR A 138 -51.41 -3.24 -2.11
N ALA A 139 -51.86 -3.32 -0.85
CA ALA A 139 -51.90 -4.59 -0.10
C ALA A 139 -52.76 -5.70 -0.75
N ASP A 140 -53.69 -5.32 -1.63
CA ASP A 140 -54.53 -6.22 -2.42
C ASP A 140 -53.92 -6.60 -3.80
N GLY A 141 -52.78 -6.00 -4.16
CA GLY A 141 -52.01 -6.28 -5.37
C GLY A 141 -52.63 -5.77 -6.67
N THR A 142 -53.71 -4.98 -6.60
CA THR A 142 -54.48 -4.56 -7.79
C THR A 142 -54.01 -3.23 -8.38
N SER A 143 -53.29 -2.40 -7.60
CA SER A 143 -52.82 -1.08 -8.03
C SER A 143 -51.45 -0.74 -7.43
N GLN A 144 -50.85 0.36 -7.86
CA GLN A 144 -49.59 0.86 -7.30
C GLN A 144 -49.76 2.28 -6.76
N GLU A 145 -49.23 2.56 -5.57
CA GLU A 145 -49.33 3.84 -4.87
C GLU A 145 -47.92 4.40 -4.54
N PRO A 146 -47.75 5.74 -4.46
CA PRO A 146 -46.48 6.33 -4.06
C PRO A 146 -46.03 5.88 -2.67
N PHE A 147 -44.76 5.50 -2.52
CA PHE A 147 -44.17 5.11 -1.25
C PHE A 147 -44.10 6.30 -0.29
N VAL A 148 -44.89 6.25 0.79
CA VAL A 148 -44.83 7.21 1.90
C VAL A 148 -44.36 6.44 3.16
N PRO A 149 -43.17 6.75 3.72
CA PRO A 149 -42.70 6.08 4.92
C PRO A 149 -43.61 6.41 6.13
N ALA A 150 -43.86 5.42 6.97
CA ALA A 150 -44.72 5.57 8.15
C ALA A 150 -44.15 6.62 9.14
N PRO A 151 -44.99 7.47 9.75
CA PRO A 151 -44.53 8.45 10.73
C PRO A 151 -43.91 7.73 11.95
N THR A 152 -42.72 8.18 12.36
CA THR A 152 -42.14 7.76 13.65
C THR A 152 -42.43 8.82 14.71
N LYS A 153 -42.27 8.43 15.99
CA LYS A 153 -42.53 9.31 17.15
C LYS A 153 -41.78 10.66 17.09
N ASP A 154 -40.65 10.70 16.39
CA ASP A 154 -39.79 11.88 16.28
C ASP A 154 -40.07 12.73 15.02
N HIS A 155 -40.89 12.22 14.08
CA HIS A 155 -41.26 12.90 12.84
C HIS A 155 -42.73 12.63 12.48
N PRO A 156 -43.69 13.34 13.10
CA PRO A 156 -45.13 13.12 12.91
C PRO A 156 -45.66 13.56 11.54
N GLU A 157 -44.91 14.36 10.78
CA GLU A 157 -45.19 14.63 9.37
C GLU A 157 -44.26 13.78 8.50
N GLY A 158 -44.74 12.60 8.09
CA GLY A 158 -44.04 11.72 7.16
C GLY A 158 -43.61 12.48 5.90
N THR A 159 -42.31 12.48 5.61
CA THR A 159 -41.69 13.01 4.38
C THR A 159 -42.03 14.46 4.03
N ARG A 160 -41.26 15.40 4.60
CA ARG A 160 -40.80 16.52 3.76
C ARG A 160 -39.51 16.09 3.06
N VAL A 161 -39.61 15.77 1.77
CA VAL A 161 -38.52 16.10 0.84
C VAL A 161 -38.14 17.53 1.16
N ILE A 162 -36.87 17.76 1.49
CA ILE A 162 -36.34 19.04 2.00
C ILE A 162 -36.90 20.21 1.17
N THR A 163 -37.95 20.85 1.65
CA THR A 163 -38.49 22.12 1.14
C THR A 163 -37.89 23.31 1.89
N HIS A 164 -36.88 23.07 2.75
CA HIS A 164 -36.10 24.12 3.42
C HIS A 164 -35.03 24.75 2.51
N TRP A 165 -35.39 25.06 1.26
CA TRP A 165 -34.65 26.02 0.42
C TRP A 165 -35.32 27.40 0.40
N ASN A 166 -36.31 27.63 1.25
CA ASN A 166 -37.00 28.93 1.34
C ASN A 166 -36.27 29.96 2.21
N ASP A 167 -35.11 29.62 2.79
CA ASP A 167 -34.27 30.59 3.49
C ASP A 167 -32.79 30.42 3.11
N SER A 168 -32.49 30.61 1.83
CA SER A 168 -31.12 30.64 1.29
C SER A 168 -30.25 31.73 1.95
N ALA A 169 -30.87 32.74 2.58
CA ALA A 169 -30.16 33.78 3.32
C ALA A 169 -29.55 33.27 4.64
N ALA A 170 -30.00 32.14 5.17
CA ALA A 170 -29.52 31.58 6.44
C ALA A 170 -28.28 30.66 6.29
N LEU A 171 -27.91 30.27 5.06
CA LEU A 171 -26.85 29.27 4.80
C LEU A 171 -25.49 29.86 4.43
N TRP A 172 -25.45 31.06 3.84
CA TRP A 172 -24.22 31.73 3.44
C TRP A 172 -24.34 33.26 3.54
N ASP A 173 -23.38 33.87 4.23
CA ASP A 173 -23.20 35.32 4.35
C ASP A 173 -22.60 35.84 3.03
N GLU A 174 -23.42 36.45 2.17
CA GLU A 174 -23.00 36.97 0.86
C GLU A 174 -21.82 37.95 0.96
N PRO A 175 -21.85 38.99 1.82
CA PRO A 175 -20.69 39.84 2.07
C PRO A 175 -19.42 39.08 2.45
N ALA A 176 -19.52 38.05 3.30
CA ALA A 176 -18.37 37.21 3.66
C ALA A 176 -17.91 36.31 2.50
N ALA A 177 -18.84 35.76 1.72
CA ALA A 177 -18.53 34.94 0.54
C ALA A 177 -17.82 35.74 -0.56
N LEU A 178 -18.19 37.00 -0.78
CA LEU A 178 -17.50 37.90 -1.70
C LEU A 178 -16.05 38.16 -1.29
N LYS A 179 -15.81 38.42 0.00
CA LYS A 179 -14.45 38.53 0.55
C LYS A 179 -13.70 37.21 0.44
N GLY A 180 -14.40 36.10 0.69
CA GLY A 180 -13.87 34.74 0.56
C GLY A 180 -13.43 34.40 -0.86
N GLY A 181 -14.14 34.89 -1.89
CA GLY A 181 -13.75 34.74 -3.29
C GLY A 181 -12.41 35.38 -3.62
N LYS A 182 -12.05 36.48 -2.96
CA LYS A 182 -10.71 37.07 -3.04
C LYS A 182 -9.67 36.19 -2.35
N VAL A 183 -9.93 35.77 -1.11
CA VAL A 183 -9.03 34.88 -0.36
C VAL A 183 -8.77 33.58 -1.16
N PHE A 184 -9.80 33.06 -1.80
CA PHE A 184 -9.73 31.91 -2.70
C PHE A 184 -8.83 32.19 -3.92
N ALA A 185 -8.99 33.34 -4.58
CA ALA A 185 -8.16 33.73 -5.72
C ALA A 185 -6.67 33.81 -5.37
N GLU A 186 -6.36 34.37 -4.20
CA GLU A 186 -4.99 34.59 -3.73
C GLU A 186 -4.27 33.30 -3.31
N ASN A 187 -5.01 32.32 -2.78
CA ASN A 187 -4.43 31.19 -2.06
C ASN A 187 -4.75 29.81 -2.66
N CYS A 188 -5.86 29.68 -3.39
CA CYS A 188 -6.39 28.38 -3.81
C CYS A 188 -6.55 28.25 -5.32
N MET A 189 -6.90 29.34 -6.01
CA MET A 189 -7.32 29.33 -7.41
C MET A 189 -6.27 28.79 -8.38
N VAL A 190 -4.97 28.97 -8.11
CA VAL A 190 -3.88 28.45 -8.96
C VAL A 190 -3.96 26.92 -9.13
N CYS A 191 -4.41 26.19 -8.11
CA CYS A 191 -4.61 24.75 -8.18
C CYS A 191 -6.09 24.37 -8.37
N HIS A 192 -6.99 25.07 -7.68
CA HIS A 192 -8.40 24.70 -7.52
C HIS A 192 -9.36 25.51 -8.41
N SER A 193 -8.93 26.00 -9.56
CA SER A 193 -9.85 26.60 -10.55
C SER A 193 -9.54 26.10 -11.94
N SER A 194 -10.56 25.63 -12.67
CA SER A 194 -10.38 25.33 -14.10
C SER A 194 -10.40 26.61 -14.95
N LYS A 195 -10.88 27.72 -14.39
CA LYS A 195 -10.78 29.06 -15.00
C LYS A 195 -9.50 29.71 -14.52
N GLN A 196 -8.49 29.69 -15.37
CA GLN A 196 -7.22 30.37 -15.20
C GLN A 196 -7.22 31.68 -16.00
N PRO A 197 -6.39 32.68 -15.64
CA PRO A 197 -6.19 33.85 -16.47
C PRO A 197 -5.82 33.46 -17.91
N ILE A 198 -6.39 34.16 -18.89
CA ILE A 198 -6.16 33.87 -20.31
C ILE A 198 -4.67 33.88 -20.62
N GLY A 199 -4.22 32.85 -21.34
CA GLY A 199 -2.84 32.70 -21.78
C GLY A 199 -1.93 31.95 -20.81
N TYR A 200 -2.28 31.77 -19.53
CA TYR A 200 -1.40 31.11 -18.57
C TYR A 200 -1.37 29.58 -18.71
N GLU A 201 -0.20 29.04 -19.03
CA GLU A 201 0.15 27.63 -18.86
C GLU A 201 0.86 27.42 -17.51
N ILE A 202 0.41 26.45 -16.72
CA ILE A 202 1.07 26.09 -15.46
C ILE A 202 2.02 24.90 -15.70
N ALA A 203 3.27 25.06 -15.28
CA ALA A 203 4.31 24.03 -15.38
C ALA A 203 5.08 23.91 -14.07
N PHE A 204 5.95 22.89 -13.97
CA PHE A 204 6.82 22.68 -12.81
C PHE A 204 8.28 22.58 -13.23
N ALA A 205 9.21 23.04 -12.38
CA ALA A 205 10.64 22.87 -12.57
C ALA A 205 11.38 22.61 -11.25
N HIS A 206 12.47 21.84 -11.31
CA HIS A 206 13.35 21.58 -10.17
C HIS A 206 14.22 22.79 -9.83
N GLU A 207 14.51 23.63 -10.82
CA GLU A 207 15.33 24.83 -10.67
C GLU A 207 14.57 26.06 -11.23
N PRO A 208 14.88 27.28 -10.74
CA PRO A 208 14.27 28.49 -11.24
C PRO A 208 14.48 28.64 -12.77
N PRO A 209 13.42 28.88 -13.56
CA PRO A 209 13.52 28.93 -15.01
C PRO A 209 14.22 30.21 -15.52
N ASN A 210 14.53 30.23 -16.82
CA ASN A 210 14.96 31.42 -17.55
C ASN A 210 16.21 32.12 -16.96
N GLY A 211 17.11 31.35 -16.33
CA GLY A 211 18.36 31.87 -15.76
C GLY A 211 18.19 32.66 -14.45
N ALA A 212 17.02 32.59 -13.82
CA ALA A 212 16.82 33.16 -12.48
C ALA A 212 17.74 32.46 -11.47
N LYS A 213 18.34 33.23 -10.55
CA LYS A 213 19.24 32.66 -9.52
C LYS A 213 18.49 32.10 -8.32
N SER A 214 17.22 32.46 -8.15
CA SER A 214 16.34 31.96 -7.10
C SER A 214 14.87 32.07 -7.51
N TRP A 215 14.01 31.32 -6.84
CA TRP A 215 12.56 31.32 -7.08
C TRP A 215 11.91 32.69 -6.87
N ARG A 216 12.47 33.52 -5.97
CA ARG A 216 12.03 34.90 -5.73
C ARG A 216 12.28 35.84 -6.91
N GLN A 217 13.22 35.50 -7.79
CA GLN A 217 13.61 36.33 -8.94
C GLN A 217 12.95 35.90 -10.25
N VAL A 218 12.06 34.92 -10.23
CA VAL A 218 11.38 34.44 -11.43
C VAL A 218 10.54 35.57 -12.02
N ALA A 219 10.96 36.05 -13.19
CA ALA A 219 10.31 37.13 -13.90
C ALA A 219 8.93 36.70 -14.39
N ALA A 220 8.00 37.66 -14.48
CA ALA A 220 6.74 37.45 -15.18
C ALA A 220 7.02 37.00 -16.63
N ASN A 221 6.29 35.98 -17.05
CA ASN A 221 6.32 35.47 -18.41
C ASN A 221 4.90 35.47 -18.91
N ASP A 222 4.64 36.21 -19.99
CA ASP A 222 3.30 36.35 -20.52
C ASP A 222 2.83 34.98 -21.01
N GLY A 223 1.94 34.37 -20.23
CA GLY A 223 1.35 33.08 -20.51
C GLY A 223 2.05 31.84 -19.96
N LYS A 224 3.03 31.95 -19.04
CA LYS A 224 3.56 30.75 -18.36
C LYS A 224 3.93 30.98 -16.89
N LEU A 225 3.30 30.22 -15.99
CA LEU A 225 3.63 30.16 -14.58
C LEU A 225 4.35 28.84 -14.28
N THR A 226 5.68 28.90 -14.09
CA THR A 226 6.47 27.72 -13.70
C THR A 226 6.65 27.70 -12.19
N MET A 227 6.07 26.69 -11.53
CA MET A 227 6.09 26.50 -10.09
C MET A 227 7.22 25.55 -9.66
N PRO A 228 7.68 25.64 -8.40
CA PRO A 228 8.69 24.71 -7.89
C PRO A 228 8.15 23.29 -7.72
N TYR A 229 9.03 22.30 -7.85
CA TYR A 229 8.75 20.93 -7.41
C TYR A 229 8.77 20.78 -5.89
N ALA A 230 9.52 21.61 -5.17
CA ALA A 230 9.76 21.45 -3.73
C ALA A 230 8.95 22.45 -2.88
N GLY A 231 8.38 21.97 -1.77
CA GLY A 231 7.66 22.81 -0.79
C GLY A 231 8.53 23.91 -0.19
N ALA A 232 9.81 23.62 0.04
CA ALA A 232 10.79 24.57 0.59
C ALA A 232 10.96 25.86 -0.27
N ASP A 233 10.69 25.76 -1.56
CA ASP A 233 10.83 26.87 -2.52
C ASP A 233 9.54 27.69 -2.68
N TRP A 234 8.41 27.19 -2.17
CA TRP A 234 7.08 27.77 -2.39
C TRP A 234 6.96 29.19 -1.86
N GLU A 235 7.49 29.46 -0.66
CA GLU A 235 7.42 30.79 -0.04
C GLU A 235 8.26 31.84 -0.77
N ASP A 236 9.35 31.44 -1.41
CA ASP A 236 10.15 32.34 -2.24
C ASP A 236 9.50 32.55 -3.61
N PHE A 237 8.93 31.50 -4.21
CA PHE A 237 8.17 31.60 -5.45
C PHE A 237 6.96 32.55 -5.32
N LYS A 238 6.19 32.49 -4.22
CA LYS A 238 5.06 33.40 -3.98
C LYS A 238 5.44 34.88 -3.94
N LYS A 239 6.72 35.19 -3.66
CA LYS A 239 7.25 36.57 -3.64
C LYS A 239 7.79 37.02 -5.00
N SER A 240 7.71 36.17 -6.03
CA SER A 240 8.23 36.47 -7.35
C SER A 240 7.36 37.45 -8.14
N PRO A 241 7.95 38.20 -9.08
CA PRO A 241 7.20 38.95 -10.08
C PRO A 241 6.20 38.09 -10.86
N ALA A 242 6.53 36.84 -11.18
CA ALA A 242 5.64 35.92 -11.89
C ALA A 242 4.35 35.61 -11.12
N TYR A 243 4.44 35.32 -9.82
CA TYR A 243 3.24 35.05 -9.02
C TYR A 243 2.41 36.31 -8.80
N SER A 244 3.07 37.45 -8.61
CA SER A 244 2.39 38.75 -8.48
C SER A 244 1.59 39.11 -9.75
N ASP A 245 2.16 38.89 -10.93
CA ASP A 245 1.50 39.09 -12.22
C ASP A 245 0.31 38.13 -12.41
N TYR A 246 0.46 36.86 -12.03
CA TYR A 246 -0.64 35.90 -12.02
C TYR A 246 -1.79 36.39 -11.12
N LEU A 247 -1.50 36.80 -9.89
CA LEU A 247 -2.52 37.27 -8.94
C LEU A 247 -3.25 38.53 -9.43
N ALA A 248 -2.54 39.48 -10.03
CA ALA A 248 -3.12 40.69 -10.59
C ALA A 248 -4.21 40.41 -11.65
N ARG A 249 -4.15 39.25 -12.31
CA ARG A 249 -5.15 38.79 -13.30
C ARG A 249 -6.16 37.82 -12.71
N ALA A 250 -5.74 36.99 -11.74
CA ALA A 250 -6.58 35.98 -11.11
C ALA A 250 -7.65 36.59 -10.18
N ILE A 251 -7.29 37.61 -9.40
CA ILE A 251 -8.22 38.24 -8.43
C ILE A 251 -9.42 38.90 -9.13
N PRO A 252 -9.27 39.72 -10.19
CA PRO A 252 -10.42 40.27 -10.90
C PRO A 252 -11.29 39.19 -11.56
N LEU A 253 -10.67 38.09 -12.01
CA LEU A 253 -11.37 36.97 -12.64
C LEU A 253 -12.28 36.22 -11.67
N SER A 254 -11.98 36.21 -10.36
CA SER A 254 -12.84 35.56 -9.36
C SER A 254 -14.11 36.35 -9.02
N GLY A 255 -14.26 37.56 -9.58
CA GLY A 255 -15.41 38.43 -9.34
C GLY A 255 -15.29 39.27 -8.06
N GLU A 256 -14.06 39.61 -7.64
CA GLU A 256 -13.79 40.38 -6.41
C GLU A 256 -14.80 41.53 -6.19
N GLY A 257 -15.58 41.44 -5.11
CA GLY A 257 -16.52 42.47 -4.67
C GLY A 257 -17.84 42.59 -5.47
N ASP A 258 -18.09 41.71 -6.44
CA ASP A 258 -19.28 41.72 -7.29
C ASP A 258 -19.89 40.31 -7.39
N TRP A 259 -21.10 40.15 -6.85
CA TRP A 259 -21.79 38.87 -6.80
C TRP A 259 -22.11 38.31 -8.20
N GLY A 260 -22.54 39.15 -9.14
CA GLY A 260 -22.84 38.72 -10.50
C GLY A 260 -21.61 38.18 -11.22
N LYS A 261 -20.47 38.86 -11.06
CA LYS A 261 -19.18 38.38 -11.59
C LYS A 261 -18.69 37.12 -10.90
N MET A 262 -18.89 36.99 -9.58
CA MET A 262 -18.55 35.77 -8.86
C MET A 262 -19.39 34.58 -9.36
N GLN A 263 -20.69 34.77 -9.59
CA GLN A 263 -21.56 33.75 -10.19
C GLN A 263 -21.11 33.39 -11.61
N GLU A 264 -20.70 34.37 -12.41
CA GLU A 264 -20.13 34.12 -13.74
C GLU A 264 -18.80 33.36 -13.65
N PHE A 265 -17.94 33.68 -12.69
CA PHE A 265 -16.72 32.94 -12.41
C PHE A 265 -17.02 31.49 -12.05
N LEU A 266 -17.95 31.22 -11.15
CA LEU A 266 -18.31 29.87 -10.70
C LEU A 266 -19.01 29.04 -11.80
N LYS A 267 -19.80 29.67 -12.66
CA LYS A 267 -20.46 29.01 -13.78
C LYS A 267 -19.43 28.31 -14.68
N ASP A 268 -19.60 27.01 -14.94
CA ASP A 268 -18.66 26.20 -15.74
C ASP A 268 -17.21 26.12 -15.19
N ASN A 269 -17.01 26.50 -13.92
CA ASN A 269 -15.74 26.27 -13.23
C ASN A 269 -15.78 24.93 -12.49
N TYR A 270 -14.87 24.03 -12.84
CA TYR A 270 -14.76 22.71 -12.22
C TYR A 270 -14.01 22.75 -10.88
N LEU A 271 -13.51 23.92 -10.47
CA LEU A 271 -12.83 24.15 -9.20
C LEU A 271 -11.67 23.17 -8.95
N SER A 272 -10.97 22.85 -10.03
CA SER A 272 -9.74 22.08 -10.09
C SER A 272 -9.09 22.31 -11.45
N THR A 273 -7.77 22.43 -11.47
CA THR A 273 -6.97 22.49 -12.69
C THR A 273 -6.72 21.12 -13.33
N ASP A 274 -7.08 20.03 -12.65
CA ASP A 274 -6.68 18.66 -13.00
C ASP A 274 -5.15 18.45 -13.11
N LEU A 275 -4.33 19.38 -12.63
CA LEU A 275 -2.87 19.26 -12.68
C LEU A 275 -2.39 18.11 -11.79
N ARG A 276 -1.27 17.51 -12.21
CA ARG A 276 -0.50 16.55 -11.42
C ARG A 276 0.50 17.36 -10.60
N ILE A 277 0.18 17.59 -9.34
CA ILE A 277 1.01 18.31 -8.40
C ILE A 277 2.07 17.35 -7.83
N PRO A 278 3.37 17.70 -7.87
CA PRO A 278 4.41 16.90 -7.23
C PRO A 278 4.15 16.77 -5.73
N VAL A 279 4.23 15.55 -5.19
CA VAL A 279 4.03 15.34 -3.75
C VAL A 279 5.14 15.99 -2.92
N SER A 280 6.31 16.24 -3.52
CA SER A 280 7.40 17.05 -2.97
C SER A 280 7.04 18.51 -2.75
N LEU A 281 6.04 19.03 -3.47
CA LEU A 281 5.53 20.39 -3.30
C LEU A 281 4.49 20.42 -2.17
N THR A 282 3.58 19.44 -2.17
CA THR A 282 2.51 19.37 -1.16
C THR A 282 2.98 18.81 0.18
N GLU A 283 4.06 18.03 0.21
CA GLU A 283 4.63 17.39 1.42
C GLU A 283 3.60 16.59 2.27
N THR A 284 2.50 16.16 1.64
CA THR A 284 1.49 15.24 2.22
C THR A 284 2.02 13.81 2.22
N ASN A 285 1.35 12.90 2.93
CA ASN A 285 1.69 11.48 2.89
C ASN A 285 1.82 10.98 1.45
N SER A 286 2.95 10.35 1.15
CA SER A 286 3.34 10.02 -0.22
C SER A 286 2.87 8.64 -0.70
N ALA A 287 2.29 7.81 0.17
CA ALA A 287 1.99 6.41 -0.14
C ALA A 287 1.04 6.22 -1.33
N ARG A 288 0.04 7.10 -1.49
CA ARG A 288 -0.90 7.03 -2.63
C ARG A 288 -0.30 7.59 -3.92
N ALA A 289 0.60 8.57 -3.83
CA ALA A 289 1.29 9.15 -4.98
C ALA A 289 2.30 8.19 -5.61
N VAL A 290 2.84 7.22 -4.85
CA VAL A 290 3.87 6.28 -5.33
C VAL A 290 3.30 4.93 -5.81
N GLY A 291 2.02 4.90 -6.17
CA GLY A 291 1.38 3.74 -6.80
C GLY A 291 2.06 3.38 -8.13
N THR A 292 2.27 2.09 -8.39
CA THR A 292 2.96 1.61 -9.60
C THR A 292 2.03 0.94 -10.60
N ASN A 293 0.73 0.85 -10.32
CA ASN A 293 -0.18 0.00 -11.09
C ASN A 293 -0.32 0.43 -12.56
N ALA A 294 -0.14 1.72 -12.85
CA ALA A 294 -0.27 2.31 -14.19
C ALA A 294 1.05 2.41 -14.97
N LEU A 295 2.16 1.92 -14.40
CA LEU A 295 3.47 1.93 -15.07
C LEU A 295 3.52 0.91 -16.20
N LYS A 296 4.46 1.09 -17.13
CA LYS A 296 4.69 0.14 -18.22
C LYS A 296 4.91 -1.28 -17.68
N GLY A 297 4.20 -2.26 -18.25
CA GLY A 297 4.27 -3.66 -17.81
C GLY A 297 3.41 -4.01 -16.59
N HIS A 298 2.79 -3.02 -15.92
CA HIS A 298 1.94 -3.25 -14.75
C HIS A 298 0.47 -3.36 -15.16
N VAL A 299 -0.39 -3.73 -14.20
CA VAL A 299 -1.79 -4.12 -14.42
C VAL A 299 -2.61 -3.10 -15.21
N TRP A 300 -2.40 -1.79 -15.00
CA TRP A 300 -3.11 -0.72 -15.69
C TRP A 300 -2.27 0.00 -16.74
N SER A 301 -1.18 -0.62 -17.22
CA SER A 301 -0.26 -0.01 -18.19
C SER A 301 -0.94 0.46 -19.48
N GLU A 302 -1.88 -0.31 -20.02
CA GLU A 302 -2.64 0.08 -21.22
C GLU A 302 -3.76 1.08 -20.92
N PHE A 303 -4.00 1.37 -19.64
CA PHE A 303 -5.01 2.32 -19.17
C PHE A 303 -4.44 3.67 -18.71
N ALA A 304 -3.18 3.94 -19.07
CA ALA A 304 -2.50 5.20 -18.85
C ALA A 304 -1.87 5.73 -20.15
N SER A 305 -1.71 7.04 -20.23
CA SER A 305 -0.98 7.71 -21.32
C SER A 305 0.52 7.43 -21.20
N GLU A 306 1.21 7.51 -22.33
CA GLU A 306 2.66 7.53 -22.32
C GLU A 306 3.18 8.77 -21.59
N THR A 307 2.50 9.92 -21.72
CA THR A 307 2.84 11.15 -20.99
C THR A 307 2.84 10.94 -19.47
N TYR A 308 1.89 10.20 -18.90
CA TYR A 308 1.89 9.83 -17.49
C TYR A 308 3.09 8.91 -17.19
N GLN A 309 3.29 7.88 -18.00
CA GLN A 309 4.37 6.90 -17.82
C GLN A 309 5.77 7.44 -18.07
N THR A 310 5.90 8.70 -18.48
CA THR A 310 7.19 9.41 -18.64
C THR A 310 7.30 10.64 -17.74
N LEU A 311 6.41 10.81 -16.75
CA LEU A 311 6.54 11.92 -15.80
C LEU A 311 7.89 11.85 -15.09
N PRO A 312 8.60 12.98 -14.94
CA PRO A 312 9.91 12.99 -14.29
C PRO A 312 9.78 12.65 -12.80
N PRO A 313 10.86 12.21 -12.15
CA PRO A 313 10.87 12.06 -10.69
C PRO A 313 10.58 13.41 -10.02
N VAL A 314 9.85 13.35 -8.92
CA VAL A 314 9.47 14.55 -8.14
C VAL A 314 10.58 15.05 -7.22
N GLY A 315 11.69 14.32 -7.12
CA GLY A 315 12.80 14.63 -6.22
C GLY A 315 12.64 14.01 -4.84
N LYS A 316 13.51 14.40 -3.92
CA LYS A 316 13.59 13.80 -2.58
C LYS A 316 12.41 14.25 -1.71
N LEU A 317 11.82 13.26 -1.03
CA LEU A 317 10.83 13.45 0.01
C LEU A 317 11.49 13.18 1.36
N THR A 318 11.43 14.14 2.26
CA THR A 318 11.73 13.91 3.69
C THR A 318 10.65 13.00 4.27
N TYR A 319 10.92 12.22 5.31
CA TYR A 319 9.93 11.53 6.16
C TYR A 319 10.48 11.24 7.55
N THR A 320 9.59 11.09 8.53
CA THR A 320 9.98 10.69 9.89
C THR A 320 10.03 9.17 9.96
N ASP A 321 11.21 8.61 10.19
CA ASP A 321 11.37 7.17 10.32
C ASP A 321 10.65 6.66 11.59
N PRO A 322 9.68 5.74 11.47
CA PRO A 322 8.85 5.29 12.58
C PRO A 322 9.60 4.41 13.59
N ILE A 323 10.83 3.97 13.26
CA ILE A 323 11.72 3.14 14.07
C ILE A 323 12.74 4.01 14.80
N THR A 324 13.52 4.81 14.07
CA THR A 324 14.58 5.65 14.67
C THR A 324 14.04 6.96 15.24
N ARG A 325 12.85 7.39 14.80
CA ARG A 325 12.24 8.68 15.13
C ARG A 325 13.00 9.89 14.58
N GLU A 326 13.89 9.66 13.60
CA GLU A 326 14.68 10.69 12.93
C GLU A 326 14.11 11.02 11.55
N ASN A 327 14.36 12.24 11.06
CA ASN A 327 14.03 12.59 9.68
C ASN A 327 15.01 11.91 8.72
N ALA A 328 14.47 11.16 7.77
CA ALA A 328 15.18 10.55 6.66
C ALA A 328 14.65 11.10 5.32
N THR A 329 15.30 10.73 4.22
CA THR A 329 14.83 11.09 2.88
C THR A 329 14.76 9.84 2.00
N TYR A 330 13.79 9.83 1.09
CA TYR A 330 13.74 8.86 0.00
C TYR A 330 13.29 9.56 -1.28
N GLU A 331 13.56 8.95 -2.43
CA GLU A 331 13.17 9.51 -3.73
C GLU A 331 12.22 8.53 -4.42
N PRO A 332 10.96 8.93 -4.68
CA PRO A 332 10.08 8.16 -5.53
C PRO A 332 10.70 7.94 -6.91
N PRO A 333 10.52 6.75 -7.51
CA PRO A 333 10.98 6.53 -8.87
C PRO A 333 10.26 7.47 -9.84
N GLY A 334 10.96 7.90 -10.89
CA GLY A 334 10.34 8.59 -12.03
C GLY A 334 9.48 7.65 -12.89
N ASN A 335 9.09 8.13 -14.08
CA ASN A 335 8.23 7.43 -15.04
C ASN A 335 6.76 7.28 -14.59
N GLY A 336 6.22 8.24 -13.82
CA GLY A 336 4.82 8.26 -13.41
C GLY A 336 4.57 8.55 -11.92
N PRO A 337 5.21 7.84 -10.98
CA PRO A 337 4.94 7.98 -9.56
C PRO A 337 5.36 9.34 -8.99
N GLY A 338 4.75 9.73 -7.86
CA GLY A 338 5.10 10.91 -7.08
C GLY A 338 4.14 12.09 -7.21
N TYR A 339 3.01 11.93 -7.91
CA TYR A 339 2.09 13.03 -8.18
C TYR A 339 0.70 12.82 -7.58
N TYR A 340 0.08 13.92 -7.16
CA TYR A 340 -1.35 13.99 -6.85
C TYR A 340 -2.08 14.88 -7.83
N ARG A 341 -3.22 14.42 -8.31
CA ARG A 341 -4.22 15.22 -9.00
C ARG A 341 -4.87 16.20 -8.02
N VAL A 342 -5.12 17.43 -8.45
CA VAL A 342 -5.91 18.39 -7.65
C VAL A 342 -7.38 17.94 -7.53
N PRO A 343 -7.91 17.69 -6.31
CA PRO A 343 -9.33 17.39 -6.14
C PRO A 343 -10.20 18.61 -6.46
N SER A 344 -11.40 18.36 -7.01
CA SER A 344 -12.38 19.42 -7.23
C SER A 344 -12.98 19.87 -5.91
N LEU A 345 -13.16 21.18 -5.75
CA LEU A 345 -13.88 21.76 -4.61
C LEU A 345 -15.38 21.92 -4.86
N VAL A 346 -15.88 21.53 -6.03
CA VAL A 346 -17.33 21.50 -6.31
C VAL A 346 -18.01 20.69 -5.21
N SER A 347 -18.95 21.32 -4.52
CA SER A 347 -19.70 20.72 -3.41
C SER A 347 -18.80 20.10 -2.34
N VAL A 348 -17.63 20.69 -2.04
CA VAL A 348 -16.68 20.16 -1.03
C VAL A 348 -17.36 19.87 0.33
N TRP A 349 -18.42 20.60 0.68
CA TRP A 349 -19.21 20.38 1.88
C TRP A 349 -19.90 19.01 1.93
N MET A 350 -20.18 18.38 0.79
CA MET A 350 -20.76 17.03 0.75
C MET A 350 -19.72 15.93 0.99
N SER A 351 -18.43 16.26 0.83
CA SER A 351 -17.32 15.30 0.84
C SER A 351 -16.68 15.06 2.20
N ALA A 352 -17.08 15.83 3.23
CA ALA A 352 -16.59 15.65 4.58
C ALA A 352 -16.92 14.24 5.15
N PRO A 353 -16.05 13.63 5.98
CA PRO A 353 -14.77 14.16 6.50
C PRO A 353 -13.68 14.34 5.42
N LEU A 354 -12.73 15.24 5.66
CA LEU A 354 -11.69 15.62 4.71
C LEU A 354 -10.39 14.80 4.89
N LEU A 355 -9.43 14.99 3.97
CA LEU A 355 -8.19 14.23 3.78
C LEU A 355 -8.39 12.81 3.21
N HIS A 356 -7.35 12.24 2.60
CA HIS A 356 -7.42 10.95 1.88
C HIS A 356 -7.86 9.75 2.72
N ASN A 357 -7.75 9.84 4.04
CA ASN A 357 -8.13 8.82 5.01
C ASN A 357 -9.41 9.18 5.78
N ASN A 358 -10.11 10.24 5.38
CA ASN A 358 -11.28 10.79 6.08
C ASN A 358 -11.00 11.06 7.57
N SER A 359 -9.75 11.37 7.95
CA SER A 359 -9.39 11.54 9.35
C SER A 359 -9.75 12.91 9.91
N LEU A 360 -10.13 13.86 9.05
CA LEU A 360 -10.33 15.25 9.47
C LEU A 360 -11.79 15.63 9.40
N GLY A 361 -12.47 15.55 10.55
CA GLY A 361 -13.86 15.98 10.69
C GLY A 361 -14.73 14.99 11.44
N LEU A 362 -15.93 15.42 11.78
CA LEU A 362 -16.99 14.62 12.35
C LEU A 362 -17.52 13.64 11.30
N PHE A 363 -17.82 12.42 11.74
CA PHE A 363 -18.60 11.45 10.98
C PHE A 363 -19.84 11.04 11.77
N ILE A 364 -21.03 11.33 11.22
CA ILE A 364 -22.31 11.03 11.89
C ILE A 364 -22.64 9.54 11.70
N ALA A 365 -22.20 8.68 12.62
CA ALA A 365 -22.28 7.21 12.47
C ALA A 365 -23.68 6.61 12.73
N ASP A 366 -24.44 7.17 13.67
CA ASP A 366 -25.62 6.49 14.23
C ASP A 366 -26.97 6.95 13.64
N ASP A 367 -26.95 8.03 12.84
CA ASP A 367 -28.16 8.58 12.21
C ASP A 367 -27.94 8.76 10.70
N LEU A 368 -28.43 7.78 9.93
CA LEU A 368 -28.33 7.80 8.47
C LEU A 368 -29.13 8.97 7.86
N ASN A 369 -30.31 9.29 8.40
CA ASN A 369 -31.17 10.35 7.87
C ASN A 369 -30.50 11.71 8.03
N LEU A 370 -29.92 11.97 9.20
CA LEU A 370 -29.15 13.18 9.43
C LEU A 370 -27.89 13.20 8.55
N ARG A 371 -27.14 12.09 8.46
CA ARG A 371 -25.91 12.01 7.64
C ARG A 371 -26.14 12.35 6.17
N VAL A 372 -27.25 11.90 5.59
CA VAL A 372 -27.56 12.16 4.17
C VAL A 372 -28.33 13.47 3.96
N SER A 373 -28.79 14.13 5.03
CA SER A 373 -29.42 15.45 4.96
C SER A 373 -28.39 16.55 4.67
N VAL A 374 -28.85 17.66 4.06
CA VAL A 374 -28.01 18.86 3.85
C VAL A 374 -27.45 19.38 5.17
N LYS A 375 -28.27 19.41 6.23
CA LYS A 375 -27.84 19.86 7.56
C LYS A 375 -26.67 19.02 8.07
N GLY A 376 -26.80 17.68 8.07
CA GLY A 376 -25.73 16.82 8.57
C GLY A 376 -24.45 16.89 7.72
N ARG A 377 -24.57 17.09 6.40
CA ARG A 377 -23.41 17.35 5.53
C ARG A 377 -22.70 18.65 5.89
N LEU A 378 -23.45 19.72 6.10
CA LEU A 378 -22.90 21.00 6.55
C LEU A 378 -22.29 20.92 7.95
N ASP A 379 -22.90 20.19 8.89
CA ASP A 379 -22.33 19.98 10.23
C ASP A 379 -20.97 19.25 10.15
N MET A 380 -20.88 18.19 9.34
CA MET A 380 -19.62 17.47 9.11
C MET A 380 -18.58 18.34 8.39
N PHE A 381 -19.00 19.12 7.39
CA PHE A 381 -18.14 20.06 6.69
C PHE A 381 -17.60 21.15 7.62
N ASP A 382 -18.47 21.80 8.39
CA ASP A 382 -18.09 22.88 9.29
C ASP A 382 -17.06 22.40 10.30
N ASP A 383 -17.26 21.22 10.89
CA ASP A 383 -16.25 20.64 11.78
C ASP A 383 -14.93 20.34 11.04
N ALA A 384 -15.01 19.70 9.86
CA ALA A 384 -13.83 19.32 9.08
C ALA A 384 -13.02 20.53 8.58
N ILE A 385 -13.67 21.53 7.98
CA ILE A 385 -13.02 22.72 7.42
C ILE A 385 -12.46 23.61 8.52
N ASN A 386 -13.13 23.69 9.68
CA ASN A 386 -12.58 24.38 10.84
C ASN A 386 -11.30 23.69 11.34
N LYS A 387 -11.27 22.36 11.38
CA LYS A 387 -10.07 21.61 11.74
C LYS A 387 -8.97 21.72 10.67
N LEU A 388 -9.35 21.88 9.40
CA LEU A 388 -8.42 22.08 8.30
C LEU A 388 -7.68 23.42 8.44
N LEU A 389 -8.43 24.51 8.59
CA LEU A 389 -7.94 25.90 8.62
C LEU A 389 -7.42 26.35 10.00
N TRP A 390 -7.88 25.74 11.09
CA TRP A 390 -7.36 25.98 12.43
C TRP A 390 -6.72 24.71 12.99
N LYS A 391 -5.40 24.61 12.83
CA LYS A 391 -4.57 23.53 13.38
C LYS A 391 -4.89 23.22 14.85
N ALA A 392 -5.08 24.26 15.68
CA ALA A 392 -5.40 24.12 17.10
C ALA A 392 -6.71 23.37 17.38
N LYS A 393 -7.65 23.34 16.42
CA LYS A 393 -8.95 22.64 16.55
C LYS A 393 -8.88 21.16 16.20
N ARG A 394 -7.78 20.66 15.61
CA ARG A 394 -7.67 19.25 15.19
C ARG A 394 -7.75 18.24 16.35
N GLY A 395 -7.62 18.70 17.61
CA GLY A 395 -7.81 17.84 18.78
C GLY A 395 -6.84 16.65 18.81
N LEU A 396 -5.64 16.84 18.24
CA LEU A 396 -4.59 15.83 18.16
C LEU A 396 -4.12 15.50 19.58
N THR A 397 -4.81 14.58 20.23
CA THR A 397 -4.36 14.03 21.50
C THR A 397 -3.19 13.10 21.20
N PRO A 398 -2.05 13.28 21.89
CA PRO A 398 -0.87 12.43 21.68
C PRO A 398 -1.13 10.93 21.93
N SER A 399 -2.23 10.52 22.57
CA SER A 399 -2.33 9.23 23.27
C SER A 399 -3.68 8.50 23.18
N GLY A 400 -4.48 8.72 22.12
CA GLY A 400 -5.72 7.97 21.89
C GLY A 400 -5.51 6.60 21.23
N LEU A 401 -6.50 5.71 21.34
CA LEU A 401 -6.58 4.45 20.57
C LEU A 401 -6.40 4.74 19.08
N GLY A 402 -5.26 4.31 18.52
CA GLY A 402 -4.87 4.52 17.13
C GLY A 402 -3.92 5.69 16.85
N GLY A 403 -3.61 6.53 17.84
CA GLY A 403 -2.71 7.69 17.68
C GLY A 403 -1.24 7.33 17.58
N MET A 404 -0.39 8.27 17.14
CA MET A 404 1.05 8.05 16.95
C MET A 404 1.81 7.56 18.21
N ARG A 405 1.18 7.51 19.40
CA ARG A 405 1.86 7.21 20.67
C ARG A 405 1.03 6.29 21.58
N GLY A 406 1.73 5.40 22.27
CA GLY A 406 1.28 4.95 23.57
C GLY A 406 1.30 6.12 24.56
N SER A 407 0.51 6.05 25.63
CA SER A 407 0.38 7.09 26.67
C SER A 407 1.69 7.46 27.41
N THR A 408 2.81 6.83 27.07
CA THR A 408 4.09 6.86 27.81
C THR A 408 5.31 7.34 27.00
N ASP A 409 5.16 7.71 25.72
CA ASP A 409 6.32 8.12 24.90
C ASP A 409 6.72 9.59 25.15
N THR A 410 7.73 9.78 26.01
CA THR A 410 8.33 11.07 26.39
C THR A 410 9.52 11.48 25.52
N THR A 411 9.91 10.67 24.52
CA THR A 411 11.17 10.84 23.77
C THR A 411 11.10 11.85 22.61
N TRP A 412 9.91 12.37 22.32
CA TRP A 412 9.71 13.26 21.19
C TRP A 412 10.12 14.71 21.49
N ARG A 413 11.10 15.24 20.74
CA ARG A 413 11.64 16.61 20.83
C ARG A 413 11.18 17.52 19.66
N GLY A 414 9.91 17.49 19.25
CA GLY A 414 9.41 18.31 18.14
C GLY A 414 7.91 18.64 18.17
N ALA A 415 7.46 19.53 17.28
CA ALA A 415 6.07 19.99 17.15
C ALA A 415 5.29 19.34 15.98
N ASP A 416 5.62 18.09 15.62
CA ASP A 416 5.01 17.34 14.50
C ASP A 416 3.72 16.60 14.93
N PRO A 417 2.56 16.86 14.29
CA PRO A 417 1.24 16.36 14.69
C PRO A 417 0.78 15.01 14.10
N GLY A 418 1.53 14.34 13.23
CA GLY A 418 0.94 13.26 12.41
C GLY A 418 0.50 11.98 13.11
N TRP A 419 -0.19 11.10 12.38
CA TRP A 419 -0.71 9.81 12.86
C TRP A 419 -0.05 8.64 12.11
N ILE A 420 0.35 7.59 12.86
CA ILE A 420 0.80 6.29 12.35
C ILE A 420 -0.06 5.24 13.06
N TYR A 421 -0.70 4.36 12.29
CA TYR A 421 -1.42 3.23 12.87
C TYR A 421 -0.44 2.24 13.49
N ARG A 422 -0.61 1.97 14.78
CA ARG A 422 0.18 1.02 15.55
C ARG A 422 -0.74 0.00 16.22
N THR A 423 -0.21 -1.20 16.48
CA THR A 423 -0.90 -2.18 17.32
C THR A 423 -1.07 -1.61 18.73
N ASP A 424 -2.27 -1.72 19.31
CA ASP A 424 -2.59 -1.28 20.66
C ASP A 424 -2.46 -2.39 21.70
N VAL A 425 -2.37 -3.64 21.24
CA VAL A 425 -2.09 -4.86 21.99
C VAL A 425 -1.08 -5.73 21.26
N GLU A 426 -0.54 -6.73 21.95
CA GLU A 426 0.17 -7.81 21.27
C GLU A 426 -0.75 -8.47 20.24
N SER A 427 -0.28 -8.58 19.00
CA SER A 427 -1.12 -8.92 17.85
C SER A 427 -0.50 -10.04 17.02
N GLU A 428 -1.30 -10.74 16.21
CA GLU A 428 -0.79 -11.74 15.27
C GLU A 428 -1.50 -11.62 13.91
N LEU A 429 -0.78 -11.92 12.82
CA LEU A 429 -1.39 -12.13 11.52
C LEU A 429 -1.80 -13.60 11.41
N ARG A 430 -3.11 -13.85 11.37
CA ARG A 430 -3.69 -15.19 11.23
C ARG A 430 -4.15 -15.41 9.79
N ILE A 431 -3.65 -16.47 9.16
CA ILE A 431 -4.13 -16.96 7.88
C ILE A 431 -4.84 -18.30 8.13
N PRO A 432 -6.18 -18.36 7.94
CA PRO A 432 -6.94 -19.57 8.15
C PRO A 432 -6.42 -20.75 7.33
N ALA A 433 -6.48 -21.95 7.90
CA ALA A 433 -6.01 -23.21 7.31
C ALA A 433 -6.47 -23.41 5.84
N GLY A 434 -7.73 -23.10 5.55
CA GLY A 434 -8.32 -23.22 4.22
C GLY A 434 -7.71 -22.31 3.14
N HIS A 435 -6.91 -21.30 3.52
CA HIS A 435 -6.26 -20.37 2.59
C HIS A 435 -4.76 -20.59 2.45
N LEU A 436 -4.15 -21.49 3.25
CA LEU A 436 -2.70 -21.72 3.24
C LEU A 436 -2.20 -22.23 1.89
N ARG A 437 -2.95 -23.13 1.26
CA ARG A 437 -2.58 -23.65 -0.05
C ARG A 437 -2.51 -22.54 -1.09
N HIS A 438 -3.55 -21.73 -1.16
CA HIS A 438 -3.63 -20.61 -2.10
C HIS A 438 -2.51 -19.58 -1.86
N LEU A 439 -2.21 -19.29 -0.59
CA LEU A 439 -1.09 -18.45 -0.21
C LEU A 439 0.24 -18.99 -0.76
N VAL A 440 0.56 -20.26 -0.50
CA VAL A 440 1.83 -20.86 -0.93
C VAL A 440 1.93 -20.94 -2.45
N THR A 441 0.87 -21.37 -3.13
CA THR A 441 0.85 -21.42 -4.60
C THR A 441 0.99 -20.04 -5.24
N GLY A 442 0.57 -18.99 -4.54
CA GLY A 442 0.70 -17.62 -5.00
C GLY A 442 2.06 -16.97 -4.70
N VAL A 443 2.64 -17.26 -3.53
CA VAL A 443 3.91 -16.66 -3.10
C VAL A 443 5.12 -17.38 -3.71
N LEU A 444 5.10 -18.71 -3.74
CA LEU A 444 6.28 -19.50 -4.10
C LEU A 444 6.80 -19.24 -5.53
N PRO A 445 5.95 -19.15 -6.57
CA PRO A 445 6.41 -18.77 -7.91
C PRO A 445 6.93 -17.33 -8.00
N GLY A 446 6.44 -16.43 -7.14
CA GLY A 446 6.92 -15.04 -7.08
C GLY A 446 8.29 -14.89 -6.40
N VAL A 447 8.60 -15.77 -5.46
CA VAL A 447 9.92 -15.83 -4.79
C VAL A 447 10.93 -16.62 -5.63
N LEU A 448 10.49 -17.72 -6.25
CA LEU A 448 11.29 -18.63 -7.08
C LEU A 448 10.69 -18.70 -8.49
N PRO A 449 10.92 -17.69 -9.35
CA PRO A 449 10.30 -17.64 -10.67
C PRO A 449 10.77 -18.76 -11.59
N GLY A 450 9.87 -19.26 -12.44
CA GLY A 450 10.16 -20.27 -13.45
C GLY A 450 10.25 -21.70 -12.91
N LEU A 451 11.17 -22.48 -13.46
CA LEU A 451 11.34 -23.90 -13.13
C LEU A 451 11.57 -24.17 -11.62
N PRO A 452 12.38 -23.39 -10.87
CA PRO A 452 12.59 -23.64 -9.45
C PRO A 452 11.31 -23.61 -8.60
N GLY A 453 10.41 -22.65 -8.82
CA GLY A 453 9.14 -22.57 -8.11
C GLY A 453 8.19 -23.71 -8.47
N ILE A 454 8.15 -24.09 -9.75
CA ILE A 454 7.36 -25.24 -10.22
C ILE A 454 7.87 -26.53 -9.56
N VAL A 455 9.19 -26.75 -9.55
CA VAL A 455 9.80 -27.91 -8.89
C VAL A 455 9.46 -27.89 -7.40
N ALA A 456 9.57 -26.74 -6.72
CA ALA A 456 9.25 -26.64 -5.31
C ALA A 456 7.77 -26.98 -5.00
N LEU A 457 6.82 -26.57 -5.85
CA LEU A 457 5.41 -26.97 -5.73
C LEU A 457 5.22 -28.47 -5.97
N VAL A 458 5.87 -29.05 -6.98
CA VAL A 458 5.80 -30.50 -7.24
C VAL A 458 6.38 -31.30 -6.07
N LEU A 459 7.50 -30.85 -5.50
CA LEU A 459 8.10 -31.50 -4.33
C LEU A 459 7.22 -31.37 -3.08
N LEU A 460 6.45 -30.29 -2.96
CA LEU A 460 5.45 -30.15 -1.91
C LEU A 460 4.27 -31.11 -2.13
N ASP A 461 3.81 -31.29 -3.38
CA ASP A 461 2.70 -32.18 -3.70
C ASP A 461 3.06 -33.66 -3.62
N VAL A 462 4.32 -33.97 -3.95
CA VAL A 462 4.89 -35.32 -4.00
C VAL A 462 6.10 -35.38 -3.05
N PRO A 463 5.87 -35.39 -1.72
CA PRO A 463 6.91 -35.21 -0.70
C PRO A 463 7.97 -36.32 -0.70
N TRP A 464 7.66 -37.48 -1.29
CA TRP A 464 8.60 -38.60 -1.43
C TRP A 464 9.50 -38.51 -2.67
N LEU A 465 9.22 -37.62 -3.61
CA LEU A 465 9.97 -37.55 -4.88
C LEU A 465 11.42 -37.10 -4.67
N ALA A 466 11.65 -36.00 -3.93
CA ALA A 466 13.02 -35.52 -3.70
C ALA A 466 13.88 -36.51 -2.89
N PRO A 467 13.39 -37.08 -1.76
CA PRO A 467 14.13 -38.13 -1.05
C PRO A 467 14.43 -39.35 -1.92
N LEU A 468 13.48 -39.78 -2.77
CA LEU A 468 13.69 -40.91 -3.68
C LEU A 468 14.77 -40.61 -4.73
N LEU A 469 14.71 -39.45 -5.39
CA LEU A 469 15.70 -39.05 -6.38
C LEU A 469 17.10 -38.92 -5.76
N LEU A 470 17.19 -38.35 -4.55
CA LEU A 470 18.46 -38.28 -3.80
C LEU A 470 18.97 -39.67 -3.40
N ALA A 471 18.10 -40.59 -3.01
CA ALA A 471 18.47 -41.97 -2.71
C ALA A 471 18.99 -42.71 -3.95
N LEU A 472 18.32 -42.57 -5.10
CA LEU A 472 18.75 -43.16 -6.38
C LEU A 472 20.08 -42.56 -6.84
N LEU A 473 20.23 -41.23 -6.79
CA LEU A 473 21.49 -40.55 -7.11
C LEU A 473 22.60 -41.01 -6.17
N SER A 474 22.31 -41.13 -4.88
CA SER A 474 23.28 -41.62 -3.89
C SER A 474 23.71 -43.05 -4.20
N GLY A 475 22.78 -43.95 -4.51
CA GLY A 475 23.09 -45.33 -4.91
C GLY A 475 23.97 -45.37 -6.16
N ALA A 476 23.62 -44.59 -7.19
CA ALA A 476 24.42 -44.48 -8.40
C ALA A 476 25.82 -43.93 -8.14
N LEU A 477 25.96 -42.88 -7.33
CA LEU A 477 27.26 -42.31 -6.95
C LEU A 477 28.08 -43.30 -6.12
N ILE A 478 27.47 -44.00 -5.17
CA ILE A 478 28.18 -45.03 -4.37
C ILE A 478 28.73 -46.14 -5.28
N LEU A 479 28.03 -46.51 -6.34
CA LEU A 479 28.45 -47.57 -7.27
C LEU A 479 29.45 -47.09 -8.33
N LEU A 480 29.17 -45.95 -8.96
CA LEU A 480 29.91 -45.48 -10.14
C LEU A 480 31.04 -44.52 -9.79
N TRP A 481 30.86 -43.71 -8.75
CA TRP A 481 31.82 -42.68 -8.35
C TRP A 481 31.73 -42.36 -6.86
N PRO A 482 32.29 -43.22 -5.98
CA PRO A 482 32.15 -43.07 -4.53
C PRO A 482 32.57 -41.70 -3.99
N ARG A 483 33.55 -41.05 -4.64
CA ARG A 483 33.97 -39.66 -4.36
C ARG A 483 32.81 -38.67 -4.47
N GLY A 484 32.01 -38.81 -5.54
CA GLY A 484 30.85 -37.97 -5.80
C GLY A 484 29.79 -38.03 -4.70
N PHE A 485 29.59 -39.20 -4.08
CA PHE A 485 28.63 -39.34 -2.98
C PHE A 485 29.03 -38.47 -1.78
N PHE A 486 30.30 -38.45 -1.38
CA PHE A 486 30.73 -37.63 -0.24
C PHE A 486 30.74 -36.14 -0.58
N TYR A 487 31.01 -35.75 -1.83
CA TYR A 487 30.79 -34.37 -2.27
C TYR A 487 29.31 -33.97 -2.19
N LEU A 488 28.38 -34.87 -2.54
CA LEU A 488 26.95 -34.66 -2.37
C LEU A 488 26.57 -34.49 -0.89
N VAL A 489 27.10 -35.31 0.02
CA VAL A 489 26.87 -35.17 1.47
C VAL A 489 27.34 -33.81 2.00
N ILE A 490 28.54 -33.37 1.59
CA ILE A 490 29.07 -32.04 1.94
C ILE A 490 28.15 -30.96 1.37
N LEU A 491 27.77 -31.07 0.10
CA LEU A 491 26.90 -30.11 -0.57
C LEU A 491 25.55 -29.98 0.16
N CYS A 492 24.92 -31.09 0.55
CA CYS A 492 23.69 -31.08 1.35
C CYS A 492 23.90 -30.35 2.70
N GLY A 493 25.03 -30.60 3.37
CA GLY A 493 25.41 -29.88 4.59
C GLY A 493 25.54 -28.37 4.37
N ILE A 494 26.25 -27.95 3.31
CA ILE A 494 26.43 -26.54 2.93
C ILE A 494 25.08 -25.89 2.62
N LEU A 495 24.23 -26.54 1.82
CA LEU A 495 22.92 -26.02 1.43
C LEU A 495 21.99 -25.86 2.64
N LEU A 496 22.00 -26.81 3.58
CA LEU A 496 21.25 -26.70 4.83
C LEU A 496 21.70 -25.51 5.68
N VAL A 497 23.02 -25.34 5.86
CA VAL A 497 23.57 -24.15 6.55
C VAL A 497 23.14 -22.88 5.85
N LEU A 498 23.27 -22.84 4.52
CA LEU A 498 22.93 -21.68 3.71
C LEU A 498 21.45 -21.33 3.85
N VAL A 499 20.54 -22.30 3.74
CA VAL A 499 19.09 -22.07 3.88
C VAL A 499 18.75 -21.57 5.29
N LEU A 500 19.24 -22.24 6.33
CA LEU A 500 18.99 -21.83 7.72
C LEU A 500 19.50 -20.42 8.00
N TRP A 501 20.69 -20.10 7.49
CA TRP A 501 21.31 -18.79 7.66
C TRP A 501 20.60 -17.72 6.84
N VAL A 502 20.40 -17.90 5.53
CA VAL A 502 19.78 -16.88 4.65
C VAL A 502 18.35 -16.55 5.09
N THR A 503 17.57 -17.55 5.50
CA THR A 503 16.16 -17.35 5.91
C THR A 503 16.02 -16.83 7.34
N GLY A 504 17.01 -17.03 8.20
CA GLY A 504 16.87 -16.76 9.64
C GLY A 504 16.07 -17.81 10.41
N LEU A 505 15.62 -18.91 9.78
CA LEU A 505 14.81 -19.92 10.46
C LEU A 505 15.48 -20.54 11.70
N HIS A 506 16.82 -20.51 11.76
CA HIS A 506 17.57 -20.96 12.92
C HIS A 506 17.27 -20.18 14.21
N TYR A 507 16.69 -18.97 14.14
CA TYR A 507 16.23 -18.24 15.33
C TYR A 507 14.96 -18.85 15.95
N LEU A 508 14.16 -19.57 15.14
CA LEU A 508 12.89 -20.18 15.56
C LEU A 508 13.03 -21.67 15.91
N LEU A 509 14.14 -22.26 15.48
CA LEU A 509 14.40 -23.68 15.55
C LEU A 509 15.34 -24.02 16.72
N PRO A 510 15.12 -25.16 17.42
CA PRO A 510 16.01 -25.59 18.48
C PRO A 510 17.47 -25.73 18.00
N ALA A 511 18.42 -25.29 18.82
CA ALA A 511 19.85 -25.30 18.49
C ALA A 511 20.38 -26.70 18.08
N VAL A 512 19.76 -27.78 18.58
CA VAL A 512 20.11 -29.16 18.22
C VAL A 512 20.01 -29.44 16.72
N LEU A 513 19.17 -28.70 15.98
CA LEU A 513 19.03 -28.86 14.54
C LEU A 513 20.29 -28.43 13.77
N TRP A 514 21.21 -27.65 14.37
CA TRP A 514 22.52 -27.37 13.80
C TRP A 514 23.47 -28.57 13.81
N LEU A 515 23.22 -29.57 14.65
CA LEU A 515 24.04 -30.79 14.65
C LEU A 515 23.92 -31.57 13.34
N LEU A 516 22.79 -31.45 12.65
CA LEU A 516 22.54 -32.13 11.39
C LEU A 516 23.49 -31.66 10.27
N PRO A 517 23.54 -30.36 9.87
CA PRO A 517 24.50 -29.91 8.87
C PRO A 517 25.95 -30.09 9.31
N LEU A 518 26.27 -29.89 10.60
CA LEU A 518 27.63 -30.09 11.10
C LEU A 518 28.09 -31.54 10.96
N ALA A 519 27.22 -32.51 11.25
CA ALA A 519 27.54 -33.92 11.12
C ALA A 519 27.71 -34.35 9.65
N LEU A 520 26.93 -33.78 8.72
CA LEU A 520 27.11 -34.01 7.27
C LEU A 520 28.46 -33.48 6.79
N LEU A 521 28.82 -32.25 7.18
CA LEU A 521 30.10 -31.64 6.82
C LEU A 521 31.26 -32.45 7.42
N ALA A 522 31.20 -32.77 8.72
CA ALA A 522 32.23 -33.54 9.41
C ALA A 522 32.42 -34.93 8.80
N GLY A 523 31.33 -35.63 8.49
CA GLY A 523 31.38 -36.96 7.87
C GLY A 523 31.90 -36.93 6.43
N GLY A 524 31.49 -35.92 5.65
CA GLY A 524 31.99 -35.70 4.30
C GLY A 524 33.48 -35.33 4.25
N PHE A 525 33.93 -34.39 5.07
CA PHE A 525 35.35 -33.99 5.14
C PHE A 525 36.24 -35.09 5.72
N SER A 526 35.76 -35.82 6.75
CA SER A 526 36.50 -36.98 7.29
C SER A 526 36.83 -37.98 6.18
N TRP A 527 35.89 -38.22 5.26
CA TRP A 527 36.12 -39.12 4.14
C TRP A 527 37.22 -38.63 3.18
N ILE A 528 37.24 -37.34 2.85
CA ILE A 528 38.28 -36.74 2.00
C ILE A 528 39.66 -36.87 2.67
N LEU A 529 39.73 -36.68 3.98
CA LEU A 529 40.97 -36.76 4.76
C LEU A 529 41.46 -38.22 4.98
N MET A 530 40.58 -39.21 4.87
CA MET A 530 40.90 -40.64 4.98
C MET A 530 41.35 -41.29 3.67
N MET A 531 41.60 -40.53 2.61
CA MET A 531 42.12 -41.15 1.39
C MET A 531 43.44 -41.87 1.70
N PRO A 532 43.59 -43.14 1.29
CA PRO A 532 44.92 -43.67 1.06
C PRO A 532 45.56 -42.72 0.05
N GLN A 533 46.67 -42.07 0.39
CA GLN A 533 47.54 -41.56 -0.66
C GLN A 533 47.85 -42.75 -1.54
N GLU A 534 47.62 -42.63 -2.85
CA GLU A 534 48.18 -43.58 -3.81
C GLU A 534 49.70 -43.53 -3.61
N GLU A 535 50.22 -44.43 -2.76
CA GLU A 535 51.61 -44.81 -2.84
C GLU A 535 51.80 -45.33 -4.25
N LYS A 536 52.43 -44.49 -5.09
CA LYS A 536 53.10 -44.95 -6.30
C LYS A 536 54.11 -45.99 -5.84
N ALA A 537 53.70 -47.25 -5.88
CA ALA A 537 54.55 -48.41 -5.67
C ALA A 537 55.65 -48.38 -6.75
N LYS A 538 56.79 -47.79 -6.42
CA LYS A 538 58.08 -48.19 -6.99
C LYS A 538 58.78 -49.01 -5.92
N GLY A 539 58.98 -50.28 -6.25
CA GLY A 539 59.49 -51.29 -5.35
C GLY A 539 60.87 -50.97 -4.79
N GLY A 540 61.11 -51.52 -3.60
CA GLY A 540 62.40 -51.59 -2.95
C GLY A 540 62.21 -52.28 -1.60
N LYS A 541 62.63 -53.54 -1.49
CA LYS A 541 62.77 -54.25 -0.21
C LYS A 541 63.84 -53.51 0.61
N GLU A 542 63.64 -53.37 1.93
CA GLU A 542 64.58 -53.86 2.96
C GLU A 542 64.10 -53.57 4.39
N ASN A 543 64.52 -54.47 5.29
CA ASN A 543 64.22 -54.57 6.71
C ASN A 543 64.89 -53.47 7.54
N ALA A 544 64.24 -52.94 8.60
CA ALA A 544 64.79 -52.67 9.96
C ALA A 544 63.69 -51.99 10.86
N PRO A 545 63.88 -51.76 12.19
CA PRO A 545 62.98 -52.23 13.24
C PRO A 545 61.95 -51.18 13.72
N SER A 546 60.88 -51.68 14.33
CA SER A 546 59.79 -50.93 14.98
C SER A 546 60.28 -50.00 16.11
N PRO A 547 59.91 -48.70 16.10
CA PRO A 547 59.80 -47.92 17.32
C PRO A 547 58.36 -47.98 17.85
N ALA A 548 58.17 -48.76 18.91
CA ALA A 548 56.99 -48.71 19.74
C ALA A 548 57.01 -47.40 20.56
N ASN A 549 56.41 -46.32 20.05
CA ASN A 549 55.73 -45.27 20.85
C ASN A 549 55.12 -44.09 20.07
N THR A 550 54.83 -44.22 18.77
CA THR A 550 54.13 -43.15 18.01
C THR A 550 52.65 -43.43 17.73
N ASN A 551 52.11 -44.59 18.13
CA ASN A 551 50.90 -45.11 17.49
C ASN A 551 49.58 -44.91 18.24
N VAL A 552 49.54 -44.39 19.46
CA VAL A 552 48.26 -44.18 20.16
C VAL A 552 47.48 -43.03 19.50
N ALA A 553 48.11 -41.87 19.30
CA ALA A 553 47.47 -40.71 18.66
C ALA A 553 47.07 -40.98 17.19
N ALA A 554 47.90 -41.72 16.44
CA ALA A 554 47.59 -42.14 15.08
C ALA A 554 46.42 -43.13 15.02
N ARG A 555 46.36 -44.13 15.93
CA ARG A 555 45.21 -45.04 16.06
C ARG A 555 43.93 -44.31 16.42
N TRP A 556 43.97 -43.40 17.40
CA TRP A 556 42.79 -42.64 17.80
C TRP A 556 42.30 -41.70 16.70
N ARG A 557 43.21 -41.07 15.94
CA ARG A 557 42.85 -40.34 14.71
C ARG A 557 42.17 -41.24 13.69
N HIS A 558 42.75 -42.41 13.42
CA HIS A 558 42.24 -43.34 12.40
C HIS A 558 40.91 -44.02 12.81
N THR A 559 40.68 -44.25 14.11
CA THR A 559 39.40 -44.72 14.64
C THR A 559 38.35 -43.61 14.63
N GLY A 560 38.71 -42.40 15.07
CA GLY A 560 37.80 -41.24 15.08
C GLY A 560 37.32 -40.84 13.68
N LEU A 561 38.23 -40.82 12.70
CA LEU A 561 37.88 -40.55 11.30
C LEU A 561 36.98 -41.66 10.68
N ARG A 562 37.15 -42.94 11.07
CA ARG A 562 36.27 -44.04 10.64
C ARG A 562 34.87 -43.93 11.24
N ILE A 563 34.77 -43.57 12.51
CA ILE A 563 33.48 -43.30 13.18
C ILE A 563 32.80 -42.10 12.50
N ALA A 564 33.53 -41.01 12.24
CA ALA A 564 33.00 -39.84 11.53
C ALA A 564 32.53 -40.15 10.10
N ARG A 565 33.20 -41.07 9.40
CA ARG A 565 32.79 -41.51 8.05
C ARG A 565 31.45 -42.23 8.06
N TRP A 566 31.27 -43.22 8.94
CA TRP A 566 30.02 -43.98 9.02
C TRP A 566 28.89 -43.16 9.66
N SER A 567 29.22 -42.23 10.57
CA SER A 567 28.23 -41.29 11.08
C SER A 567 27.72 -40.35 9.98
N GLY A 568 28.56 -39.88 9.05
CA GLY A 568 28.11 -39.09 7.89
C GLY A 568 27.10 -39.82 7.00
N VAL A 569 27.31 -41.11 6.74
CA VAL A 569 26.39 -41.96 5.95
C VAL A 569 25.08 -42.18 6.71
N LEU A 570 25.15 -42.52 8.00
CA LEU A 570 23.99 -42.73 8.85
C LEU A 570 23.16 -41.44 8.97
N VAL A 571 23.83 -40.30 9.20
CA VAL A 571 23.20 -38.98 9.30
C VAL A 571 22.60 -38.57 7.96
N TYR A 572 23.21 -38.90 6.83
CA TYR A 572 22.63 -38.68 5.51
C TYR A 572 21.35 -39.54 5.29
N ALA A 573 21.36 -40.80 5.71
CA ALA A 573 20.15 -41.65 5.64
C ALA A 573 19.03 -41.10 6.55
N VAL A 574 19.37 -40.68 7.77
CA VAL A 574 18.44 -39.99 8.69
C VAL A 574 17.95 -38.68 8.08
N LEU A 575 18.80 -37.95 7.37
CA LEU A 575 18.42 -36.74 6.64
C LEU A 575 17.41 -37.04 5.54
N LEU A 576 17.56 -38.12 4.78
CA LEU A 576 16.57 -38.48 3.74
C LEU A 576 15.20 -38.79 4.34
N ILE A 577 15.17 -39.54 5.46
CA ILE A 577 13.93 -39.82 6.20
C ILE A 577 13.36 -38.54 6.80
N GLY A 578 14.19 -37.72 7.44
CA GLY A 578 13.80 -36.44 8.00
C GLY A 578 13.28 -35.49 6.94
N PHE A 579 13.88 -35.48 5.74
CA PHE A 579 13.46 -34.65 4.63
C PHE A 579 12.09 -35.09 4.09
N LEU A 580 11.84 -36.40 4.00
CA LEU A 580 10.52 -36.94 3.71
C LEU A 580 9.48 -36.47 4.74
N VAL A 581 9.79 -36.60 6.04
CA VAL A 581 8.88 -36.19 7.13
C VAL A 581 8.63 -34.69 7.10
N VAL A 582 9.64 -33.86 6.83
CA VAL A 582 9.51 -32.41 6.73
C VAL A 582 8.66 -32.03 5.52
N LEU A 583 8.91 -32.59 4.34
CA LEU A 583 8.10 -32.29 3.15
C LEU A 583 6.66 -32.76 3.32
N TRP A 584 6.45 -33.94 3.92
CA TRP A 584 5.11 -34.44 4.22
C TRP A 584 4.39 -33.54 5.22
N THR A 585 5.02 -33.19 6.34
CA THR A 585 4.46 -32.26 7.33
C THR A 585 4.17 -30.90 6.71
N ALA A 586 5.07 -30.37 5.87
CA ALA A 586 4.87 -29.11 5.15
C ALA A 586 3.66 -29.20 4.22
N ARG A 587 3.49 -30.30 3.49
CA ARG A 587 2.31 -30.54 2.64
C ARG A 587 1.02 -30.55 3.47
N GLU A 588 0.98 -31.30 4.55
CA GLU A 588 -0.22 -31.40 5.40
C GLU A 588 -0.55 -30.05 6.06
N PHE A 589 0.47 -29.28 6.46
CA PHE A 589 0.29 -27.90 6.93
C PHE A 589 -0.27 -26.99 5.83
N VAL A 590 0.34 -26.99 4.63
CA VAL A 590 -0.10 -26.15 3.51
C VAL A 590 -1.50 -26.52 3.02
N ASN A 591 -1.88 -27.80 3.11
CA ASN A 591 -3.25 -28.25 2.81
C ASN A 591 -4.25 -27.93 3.94
N GLY A 592 -3.80 -27.31 5.04
CA GLY A 592 -4.65 -26.87 6.14
C GLY A 592 -5.00 -27.95 7.17
N HIS A 593 -4.41 -29.14 7.07
CA HIS A 593 -4.70 -30.25 8.00
C HIS A 593 -4.03 -30.08 9.37
N LEU A 594 -3.03 -29.18 9.49
CA LEU A 594 -2.31 -28.92 10.73
C LEU A 594 -2.66 -27.57 11.39
N GLY A 595 -3.72 -26.91 10.92
CA GLY A 595 -4.25 -25.68 11.50
C GLY A 595 -3.87 -24.40 10.74
N ASP A 596 -4.08 -23.26 11.40
CA ASP A 596 -3.85 -21.93 10.82
C ASP A 596 -2.37 -21.54 10.84
N LEU A 597 -1.94 -20.70 9.89
CA LEU A 597 -0.67 -19.99 10.01
C LEU A 597 -0.88 -18.76 10.89
N ARG A 598 -0.11 -18.68 11.97
CA ARG A 598 -0.07 -17.52 12.87
C ARG A 598 1.32 -16.93 12.84
N LEU A 599 1.42 -15.69 12.38
CA LEU A 599 2.66 -14.94 12.37
C LEU A 599 2.60 -13.89 13.48
N GLY A 600 3.40 -14.09 14.52
CA GLY A 600 3.41 -13.30 15.74
C GLY A 600 4.04 -14.08 16.90
N PRO A 601 4.01 -13.52 18.12
CA PRO A 601 3.37 -12.26 18.48
C PRO A 601 4.12 -11.03 17.96
N PHE A 602 3.38 -10.05 17.47
CA PHE A 602 3.85 -8.70 17.17
C PHE A 602 3.70 -7.83 18.42
N PRO A 603 4.77 -7.16 18.87
CA PRO A 603 4.70 -6.29 20.05
C PRO A 603 3.64 -5.20 19.90
N LYS A 604 3.02 -4.84 21.02
CA LYS A 604 2.23 -3.61 21.13
C LYS A 604 3.09 -2.41 20.71
N GLY A 605 2.48 -1.49 19.96
CA GLY A 605 3.13 -0.28 19.43
C GLY A 605 3.84 -0.48 18.10
N MET A 606 3.87 -1.70 17.52
CA MET A 606 4.46 -1.94 16.20
C MET A 606 3.66 -1.21 15.10
N PRO A 607 4.31 -0.44 14.19
CA PRO A 607 3.63 0.19 13.06
C PRO A 607 2.98 -0.85 12.15
N VAL A 608 1.67 -0.71 11.89
CA VAL A 608 0.92 -1.64 11.02
C VAL A 608 1.43 -1.56 9.57
N ASN A 609 1.79 -0.36 9.13
CA ASN A 609 2.29 -0.08 7.78
C ASN A 609 3.59 -0.83 7.44
N VAL A 610 4.38 -1.25 8.45
CA VAL A 610 5.63 -1.98 8.21
C VAL A 610 5.40 -3.33 7.54
N LEU A 611 4.20 -3.92 7.73
CA LEU A 611 3.76 -5.14 7.05
C LEU A 611 2.87 -4.82 5.85
N MET A 612 1.92 -3.88 6.01
CA MET A 612 0.95 -3.57 4.95
C MET A 612 1.57 -2.90 3.72
N ASN A 613 2.71 -2.23 3.89
CA ASN A 613 3.40 -1.54 2.81
C ASN A 613 4.68 -2.26 2.34
N PHE A 614 4.83 -3.53 2.71
CA PHE A 614 5.90 -4.37 2.19
C PHE A 614 5.85 -4.39 0.66
N ASP A 615 7.00 -4.18 0.02
CA ASP A 615 7.14 -4.20 -1.43
C ASP A 615 7.52 -5.61 -1.90
N PRO A 616 6.59 -6.36 -2.52
CA PRO A 616 6.91 -7.69 -3.02
C PRO A 616 7.85 -7.67 -4.23
N GLU A 617 7.98 -6.53 -4.91
CA GLU A 617 8.87 -6.29 -6.05
C GLU A 617 10.27 -5.81 -5.60
N ALA A 618 10.49 -5.58 -4.30
CA ALA A 618 11.78 -5.20 -3.76
C ALA A 618 12.87 -6.24 -4.12
N PRO A 619 14.15 -5.81 -4.26
CA PRO A 619 15.25 -6.72 -4.50
C PRO A 619 15.23 -7.89 -3.51
N ILE A 620 15.50 -9.11 -4.00
CA ILE A 620 15.38 -10.32 -3.18
C ILE A 620 16.26 -10.27 -1.92
N SER A 621 17.39 -9.56 -1.98
CA SER A 621 18.24 -9.31 -0.81
C SER A 621 17.51 -8.55 0.31
N ARG A 622 16.70 -7.54 -0.03
CA ARG A 622 15.89 -6.79 0.95
C ARG A 622 14.76 -7.63 1.50
N ARG A 623 14.07 -8.39 0.64
CA ARG A 623 13.00 -9.31 1.06
C ARG A 623 13.52 -10.40 2.02
N LEU A 624 14.69 -10.97 1.72
CA LEU A 624 15.35 -11.96 2.60
C LEU A 624 15.84 -11.34 3.90
N ALA A 625 16.38 -10.11 3.87
CA ALA A 625 16.78 -9.40 5.08
C ALA A 625 15.57 -9.11 5.99
N ALA A 626 14.43 -8.71 5.41
CA ALA A 626 13.18 -8.50 6.13
C ALA A 626 12.66 -9.80 6.77
N LEU A 627 12.64 -10.91 6.02
CA LEU A 627 12.28 -12.23 6.55
C LEU A 627 13.20 -12.65 7.70
N ARG A 628 14.52 -12.52 7.51
CA ARG A 628 15.51 -12.87 8.53
C ARG A 628 15.33 -12.02 9.79
N GLY A 629 15.15 -10.71 9.65
CA GLY A 629 14.92 -9.79 10.77
C GLY A 629 13.65 -10.14 11.54
N LEU A 630 12.59 -10.54 10.82
CA LEU A 630 11.36 -11.02 11.42
C LEU A 630 11.56 -12.32 12.21
N CYS A 631 12.28 -13.29 11.65
CA CYS A 631 12.63 -14.53 12.37
C CYS A 631 13.49 -14.26 13.62
N ASP A 632 14.47 -13.35 13.54
CA ASP A 632 15.31 -12.95 14.68
C ASP A 632 14.46 -12.30 15.79
N MET A 633 13.57 -11.37 15.43
CA MET A 633 12.64 -10.75 16.37
C MET A 633 11.76 -11.80 17.06
N LEU A 634 11.08 -12.64 16.30
CA LEU A 634 10.18 -13.67 16.84
C LEU A 634 10.93 -14.70 17.70
N GLY A 635 12.12 -15.12 17.26
CA GLY A 635 12.98 -16.03 18.03
C GLY A 635 13.43 -15.41 19.35
N THR A 636 13.80 -14.12 19.33
CA THR A 636 14.18 -13.37 20.54
C THR A 636 12.99 -13.26 21.50
N LEU A 637 11.82 -12.83 21.02
CA LEU A 637 10.62 -12.71 21.87
C LEU A 637 10.21 -14.05 22.47
N ARG A 638 10.24 -15.12 21.69
CA ARG A 638 9.96 -16.48 22.18
C ARG A 638 10.92 -16.92 23.27
N ALA A 639 12.21 -16.60 23.14
CA ALA A 639 13.19 -16.92 24.17
C ALA A 639 12.93 -16.14 25.46
N GLU A 640 12.48 -14.89 25.38
CA GLU A 640 12.07 -14.11 26.55
C GLU A 640 10.78 -14.66 27.20
N ASP A 641 9.80 -15.10 26.40
CA ASP A 641 8.59 -15.78 26.90
C ASP A 641 8.91 -17.11 27.60
N GLU A 642 9.96 -17.82 27.17
CA GLU A 642 10.43 -19.04 27.83
C GLU A 642 11.08 -18.73 29.20
N LYS A 643 11.84 -17.63 29.33
CA LYS A 643 12.38 -17.18 30.63
C LYS A 643 11.27 -16.76 31.58
N GLU A 644 10.27 -16.05 31.07
CA GLU A 644 9.08 -15.63 31.83
C GLU A 644 8.34 -16.85 32.40
N ARG A 645 8.02 -17.83 31.54
CA ARG A 645 7.41 -19.11 31.96
C ARG A 645 8.27 -19.88 32.96
N ALA A 646 9.58 -19.93 32.77
CA ALA A 646 10.48 -20.61 33.70
C ALA A 646 10.50 -19.93 35.08
N SER A 647 10.41 -18.59 35.13
CA SER A 647 10.35 -17.84 36.38
C SER A 647 9.01 -18.04 37.12
N ASP A 648 7.90 -18.06 36.38
CA ASP A 648 6.56 -18.34 36.91
C ASP A 648 6.51 -19.77 37.49
N GLU A 649 7.04 -20.76 36.76
CA GLU A 649 7.11 -22.15 37.18
C GLU A 649 7.99 -22.34 38.43
N ALA A 650 9.19 -21.75 38.45
CA ALA A 650 10.09 -21.84 39.60
C ALA A 650 9.43 -21.27 40.86
N ARG A 651 8.69 -20.16 40.71
CA ARG A 651 7.94 -19.56 41.81
C ARG A 651 6.74 -20.41 42.24
N ARG A 652 6.00 -21.00 41.30
CA ARG A 652 4.90 -21.95 41.59
C ARG A 652 5.41 -23.15 42.39
N VAL A 653 6.49 -23.79 41.92
CA VAL A 653 7.12 -24.95 42.59
C VAL A 653 7.63 -24.56 43.98
N ALA A 654 8.17 -23.35 44.16
CA ALA A 654 8.59 -22.88 45.49
C ALA A 654 7.40 -22.73 46.46
N LEU A 655 6.27 -22.19 46.00
CA LEU A 655 5.04 -22.05 46.78
C LEU A 655 4.39 -23.40 47.10
N GLU A 656 4.38 -24.33 46.16
CA GLU A 656 3.85 -25.69 46.36
C GLU A 656 4.66 -26.46 47.42
N ASN A 657 5.99 -26.36 47.37
CA ASN A 657 6.87 -27.06 48.31
C ASN A 657 6.91 -26.42 49.70
N ALA A 658 6.75 -25.09 49.79
CA ALA A 658 6.82 -24.35 51.05
C ALA A 658 5.83 -23.16 51.07
N PRO A 659 4.54 -23.41 51.40
CA PRO A 659 3.48 -22.40 51.33
C PRO A 659 3.67 -21.21 52.28
N SER A 660 4.44 -21.39 53.35
CA SER A 660 4.74 -20.35 54.34
C SER A 660 6.00 -19.53 54.02
N THR A 661 6.58 -19.69 52.84
CA THR A 661 7.78 -18.94 52.41
C THR A 661 7.45 -17.44 52.29
N PRO A 662 8.21 -16.56 52.96
CA PRO A 662 8.07 -15.12 52.80
C PRO A 662 8.30 -14.65 51.35
N GLU A 663 7.55 -13.63 50.92
CA GLU A 663 7.55 -13.09 49.55
C GLU A 663 8.95 -12.69 49.05
N ASP A 664 9.79 -12.13 49.93
CA ASP A 664 11.17 -11.70 49.63
C ASP A 664 12.13 -12.87 49.37
N LYS A 665 11.75 -14.10 49.77
CA LYS A 665 12.52 -15.33 49.56
C LYS A 665 12.04 -16.16 48.38
N LEU A 666 10.94 -15.78 47.74
CA LEU A 666 10.45 -16.44 46.53
C LEU A 666 11.33 -16.09 45.32
N PRO A 667 11.43 -17.00 44.33
CA PRO A 667 12.04 -16.67 43.04
C PRO A 667 11.41 -15.41 42.44
N ARG A 668 12.27 -14.49 41.95
CA ARG A 668 11.81 -13.26 41.31
C ARG A 668 11.15 -13.58 39.98
N LEU A 669 9.98 -13.00 39.75
CA LEU A 669 9.30 -13.07 38.47
C LEU A 669 10.06 -12.25 37.43
N TYR A 670 10.24 -12.83 36.26
CA TYR A 670 10.75 -12.14 35.08
C TYR A 670 9.57 -11.81 34.17
N ARG A 671 9.44 -10.53 33.79
CA ARG A 671 8.41 -10.05 32.85
C ARG A 671 9.06 -9.04 31.92
N LEU A 672 8.99 -9.28 30.62
CA LEU A 672 9.48 -8.31 29.64
C LEU A 672 8.41 -7.25 29.36
N SER A 673 8.74 -5.98 29.55
CA SER A 673 7.78 -4.88 29.35
C SER A 673 7.40 -4.72 27.86
N ASP A 674 6.19 -4.20 27.58
CA ASP A 674 5.75 -3.87 26.21
C ASP A 674 6.75 -2.97 25.48
N ALA A 675 7.34 -2.00 26.20
CA ALA A 675 8.33 -1.10 25.64
C ALA A 675 9.63 -1.83 25.24
N ASP A 676 10.06 -2.81 26.03
CA ASP A 676 11.25 -3.59 25.71
C ASP A 676 10.96 -4.62 24.59
N ARG A 677 9.75 -5.21 24.54
CA ARG A 677 9.30 -6.00 23.38
C ARG A 677 9.32 -5.19 22.09
N LEU A 678 8.85 -3.93 22.13
CA LEU A 678 8.90 -3.03 20.98
C LEU A 678 10.35 -2.71 20.57
N LYS A 679 11.27 -2.50 21.52
CA LYS A 679 12.70 -2.32 21.21
C LYS A 679 13.30 -3.53 20.49
N VAL A 680 12.89 -4.75 20.86
CA VAL A 680 13.32 -5.96 20.13
C VAL A 680 12.89 -5.87 18.66
N PHE A 681 11.65 -5.47 18.38
CA PHE A 681 11.21 -5.20 17.01
C PHE A 681 12.06 -4.12 16.32
N GLU A 682 12.21 -2.96 16.97
CA GLU A 682 12.93 -1.81 16.42
C GLU A 682 14.40 -2.14 16.10
N GLN A 683 15.03 -3.05 16.84
CA GLN A 683 16.42 -3.44 16.63
C GLN A 683 16.58 -4.60 15.64
N LYS A 684 15.68 -5.58 15.66
CA LYS A 684 15.85 -6.86 14.94
C LYS A 684 15.17 -6.88 13.57
N ALA A 685 13.96 -6.34 13.47
CA ALA A 685 13.13 -6.44 12.27
C ALA A 685 12.86 -5.08 11.60
N GLY A 686 12.70 -4.02 12.40
CA GLY A 686 12.30 -2.69 11.95
C GLY A 686 13.10 -2.17 10.74
N PRO A 687 14.44 -2.07 10.81
CA PRO A 687 15.25 -1.50 9.73
C PRO A 687 15.13 -2.27 8.40
N ALA A 688 15.12 -3.60 8.46
CA ALA A 688 15.03 -4.44 7.27
C ALA A 688 13.63 -4.40 6.64
N LEU A 689 12.58 -4.35 7.47
CA LEU A 689 11.20 -4.18 6.99
C LEU A 689 10.97 -2.79 6.38
N MET A 690 11.53 -1.73 6.99
CA MET A 690 11.50 -0.38 6.42
C MET A 690 12.22 -0.30 5.07
N ALA A 691 13.38 -0.94 4.94
CA ALA A 691 14.13 -0.98 3.67
C ALA A 691 13.39 -1.75 2.55
N ALA A 692 12.52 -2.69 2.92
CA ALA A 692 11.65 -3.44 2.03
C ALA A 692 10.25 -2.81 1.87
N SER A 693 10.02 -1.60 2.38
CA SER A 693 8.76 -0.88 2.22
C SER A 693 8.69 -0.19 0.86
N LYS A 694 7.52 -0.20 0.23
CA LYS A 694 7.26 0.53 -1.02
C LYS A 694 7.29 2.05 -0.84
N CYS A 695 6.88 2.50 0.35
CA CYS A 695 6.83 3.91 0.76
C CYS A 695 7.18 4.00 2.24
N PRO A 696 8.35 4.52 2.64
CA PRO A 696 8.74 4.57 4.05
C PRO A 696 8.02 5.67 4.84
N ASP A 697 7.29 6.55 4.15
CA ASP A 697 6.48 7.62 4.74
C ASP A 697 5.16 7.09 5.32
N PHE A 698 5.19 6.71 6.60
CA PHE A 698 4.02 6.17 7.30
C PHE A 698 3.16 7.24 7.99
N VAL A 699 3.63 8.48 8.04
CA VAL A 699 2.93 9.58 8.70
C VAL A 699 1.81 10.08 7.79
N LEU A 700 0.55 9.83 8.16
CA LEU A 700 -0.62 10.07 7.30
C LEU A 700 -0.92 11.55 7.06
N ASP A 701 -0.53 12.40 7.99
CA ASP A 701 -0.70 13.85 7.90
C ASP A 701 0.45 14.50 8.65
N ARG A 702 1.42 15.10 7.96
CA ARG A 702 2.50 15.86 8.61
C ARG A 702 2.04 17.19 9.18
N GLY A 703 0.73 17.39 9.20
CA GLY A 703 0.14 18.68 9.34
C GLY A 703 0.38 19.50 8.07
N HIS A 704 -0.12 19.04 6.92
CA HIS A 704 -0.27 20.01 5.82
C HIS A 704 -1.26 21.08 6.33
N TYR A 705 -0.73 22.26 6.66
CA TYR A 705 -1.51 23.32 7.29
C TYR A 705 -2.07 24.22 6.21
N PHE A 706 -3.28 23.89 5.79
CA PHE A 706 -4.02 24.73 4.86
C PHE A 706 -4.41 26.03 5.57
N GLY A 707 -4.06 27.16 4.96
CA GLY A 707 -4.50 28.47 5.42
C GLY A 707 -3.95 28.90 6.79
N GLU A 708 -2.85 28.33 7.29
CA GLU A 708 -2.27 28.73 8.58
C GLU A 708 -1.90 30.22 8.61
N ALA A 709 -1.37 30.73 7.51
CA ALA A 709 -1.01 32.14 7.33
C ALA A 709 -2.23 33.08 7.19
N LEU A 710 -3.44 32.54 6.99
CA LEU A 710 -4.66 33.34 6.92
C LEU A 710 -5.08 33.80 8.32
N THR A 711 -5.56 35.03 8.41
CA THR A 711 -6.24 35.55 9.59
C THR A 711 -7.52 34.79 9.88
N ASP A 712 -8.00 34.85 11.13
CA ASP A 712 -9.27 34.21 11.51
C ASP A 712 -10.46 34.72 10.70
N GLN A 713 -10.43 35.98 10.26
CA GLN A 713 -11.49 36.54 9.42
C GLN A 713 -11.40 36.00 7.99
N GLU A 714 -10.22 35.98 7.37
CA GLU A 714 -10.02 35.40 6.03
C GLU A 714 -10.42 33.93 5.96
N LYS A 715 -10.15 33.15 7.02
CA LYS A 715 -10.60 31.76 7.13
C LYS A 715 -12.12 31.64 7.13
N LYS A 716 -12.82 32.50 7.88
CA LYS A 716 -14.29 32.53 7.91
C LYS A 716 -14.88 32.95 6.58
N ASP A 717 -14.31 33.98 5.96
CA ASP A 717 -14.71 34.47 4.64
C ASP A 717 -14.52 33.37 3.58
N LEU A 718 -13.37 32.68 3.60
CA LEU A 718 -13.10 31.53 2.72
C LEU A 718 -14.12 30.40 2.94
N ILE A 719 -14.47 30.07 4.18
CA ILE A 719 -15.52 29.06 4.46
C ILE A 719 -16.87 29.49 3.88
N ALA A 720 -17.24 30.77 4.03
CA ALA A 720 -18.47 31.29 3.45
C ALA A 720 -18.48 31.14 1.92
N PHE A 721 -17.36 31.43 1.26
CA PHE A 721 -17.20 31.19 -0.17
C PHE A 721 -17.30 29.69 -0.52
N LEU A 722 -16.62 28.80 0.20
CA LEU A 722 -16.64 27.36 -0.05
C LEU A 722 -18.05 26.74 0.10
N LYS A 723 -18.92 27.33 0.92
CA LYS A 723 -20.33 26.92 1.04
C LYS A 723 -21.18 27.30 -0.17
N THR A 724 -20.71 28.20 -1.03
CA THR A 724 -21.38 28.57 -2.29
C THR A 724 -21.09 27.60 -3.45
N LEU A 725 -20.07 26.74 -3.29
CA LEU A 725 -19.60 25.75 -4.27
C LEU A 725 -20.38 24.43 -4.19
#